data_AF-A0A365QGP2-F1
#
_entry.id   AF-A0A365QGP2-F1
#
_cell.length_a   1.000
_cell.length_b   1.000
_cell.length_c   1.000
_cell.angle_alpha   90.00
_cell.angle_beta   90.00
_cell.angle_gamma   90.00
#
_symmetry.space_group_name_H-M   'P 1'
#
loop_
_entity.id
_entity.type
_entity.pdbx_description
1 polymer ?
#
loop_
_entity_poly.entity_id
_entity_poly.type
_entity_poly.pdbx_seq_one_letter_code
_entity_poly.pdbx_strand_id
1 'polypeptide(L)'
;MNKAYRVIFSKVRNCWVVVSEISSAVGKGNSFRTEAVSDRVEIGMPGMTTGLRVALVGAVMLFADLGGSNFVYAQASYSCTSAAASWSTPGGYVSNQTPPVWMAGCSVGTGTAGITASGGGNSFYATTTGGFISLSTGALDISAAGGVNIHNNITLSTNKITGLAAGTVAADAVNYSQLQSLSTTTSTGLSTTNSTMTSLSTSTSTAVGSLSTGVSSLSTSLSTTNSNLTVLSTSASSGISSAQSGVNSLSTSVASTNSSLTSLSTSTSTAVSTANSGLTSLSTTSSTAEASLSTGVNSLSTGLSTTDSTMTSLSTSASTALSTTNSNVASLSTSASAGISTAQSGVNSLSTAASATNSTIASLSTSASTGVSSLSTGLSSTNSSVTSLSTSASTAASSLSTGVGSVSTALSTTNSNVASLSVATSSGLSTAQSGVGSLSTSLSSTNSNVISLSTSTSTAVSSANSSVTSLSTSASTAAASLSTGVTSLSTSTSTAIAGFQQGQNGVMRSQYNPQTATTTATGLNALAAGNGANAAGDNSVAFGTNASAPGLGSVSIGDGNVANGEGAVAIGDPNVATGTGSFAGGNNNTADGTQYGGTGGAVGLGNSNTAFGQGAVAIGNNASAYGQSAIALGDGAAAGTAAAPLTGDIAIG
;
A
#
# COMPACT_ATOMS: atom_id res chain seq x y z
N MET A 1 -15.06 -37.07 -33.15
CA MET A 1 -16.51 -36.84 -33.34
C MET A 1 -17.15 -36.72 -31.96
N ASN A 2 -17.57 -35.53 -31.53
CA ASN A 2 -18.34 -35.37 -30.28
C ASN A 2 -19.67 -34.68 -30.61
N LYS A 3 -20.79 -35.42 -30.57
CA LYS A 3 -22.14 -34.84 -30.58
C LYS A 3 -22.54 -34.59 -29.13
N ALA A 4 -22.62 -33.34 -28.72
CA ALA A 4 -23.05 -32.97 -27.37
C ALA A 4 -24.58 -33.05 -27.28
N TYR A 5 -25.09 -34.08 -26.61
CA TYR A 5 -26.51 -34.16 -26.23
C TYR A 5 -26.75 -33.29 -24.99
N ARG A 6 -27.88 -32.57 -24.95
CA ARG A 6 -28.34 -31.89 -23.73
C ARG A 6 -29.51 -32.67 -23.13
N VAL A 7 -29.48 -32.82 -21.81
CA VAL A 7 -30.56 -33.42 -21.02
C VAL A 7 -31.26 -32.30 -20.26
N ILE A 8 -32.59 -32.25 -20.34
CA ILE A 8 -33.41 -31.19 -19.73
C ILE A 8 -34.62 -31.79 -19.01
N PHE A 9 -34.97 -31.20 -17.86
CA PHE A 9 -36.07 -31.67 -17.02
C PHE A 9 -37.40 -31.07 -17.50
N SER A 10 -38.32 -31.91 -17.95
CA SER A 10 -39.64 -31.46 -18.38
C SER A 10 -40.57 -31.32 -17.18
N LYS A 11 -40.75 -30.09 -16.67
CA LYS A 11 -41.68 -29.80 -15.55
C LYS A 11 -43.14 -30.23 -15.82
N VAL A 12 -43.53 -30.48 -17.07
CA VAL A 12 -44.88 -30.96 -17.46
C VAL A 12 -44.99 -32.49 -17.41
N ARG A 13 -43.86 -33.23 -17.41
CA ARG A 13 -43.83 -34.72 -17.33
C ARG A 13 -43.05 -35.26 -16.13
N ASN A 14 -42.46 -34.37 -15.32
CA ASN A 14 -41.67 -34.65 -14.12
C ASN A 14 -40.50 -35.64 -14.33
N CYS A 15 -39.88 -35.63 -15.52
CA CYS A 15 -38.76 -36.50 -15.87
C CYS A 15 -37.71 -35.79 -16.72
N TRP A 16 -36.49 -36.33 -16.74
CA TRP A 16 -35.38 -35.88 -17.58
C TRP A 16 -35.48 -36.50 -18.98
N VAL A 17 -35.33 -35.68 -20.02
CA VAL A 17 -35.40 -36.10 -21.42
C VAL A 17 -34.17 -35.61 -22.19
N VAL A 18 -33.63 -36.46 -23.06
CA VAL A 18 -32.52 -36.15 -23.97
C VAL A 18 -33.08 -35.70 -25.31
N VAL A 19 -32.54 -34.62 -25.89
CA VAL A 19 -32.97 -34.11 -27.21
C VAL A 19 -31.74 -33.98 -28.12
N SER A 20 -31.94 -34.25 -29.41
CA SER A 20 -30.94 -34.08 -30.48
C SER A 20 -31.49 -33.21 -31.61
N GLU A 21 -30.65 -32.33 -32.15
CA GLU A 21 -31.02 -31.41 -33.22
C GLU A 21 -30.71 -32.02 -34.60
N ILE A 22 -31.76 -32.46 -35.30
CA ILE A 22 -31.80 -32.52 -36.78
C ILE A 22 -33.20 -32.07 -37.20
N SER A 23 -33.31 -30.93 -37.86
CA SER A 23 -34.57 -30.40 -38.41
C SER A 23 -34.78 -30.85 -39.86
N SER A 24 -36.04 -31.04 -40.26
CA SER A 24 -36.41 -31.43 -41.63
C SER A 24 -37.64 -30.67 -42.14
N ALA A 25 -37.60 -30.27 -43.41
CA ALA A 25 -38.71 -29.78 -44.22
C ALA A 25 -38.34 -30.05 -45.70
N VAL A 26 -39.08 -30.73 -46.61
CA VAL A 26 -40.50 -31.11 -46.80
C VAL A 26 -41.26 -30.21 -47.78
N GLY A 27 -41.44 -30.72 -49.01
CA GLY A 27 -42.49 -30.34 -49.97
C GLY A 27 -42.20 -29.11 -50.85
N LYS A 28 -42.86 -28.88 -51.99
CA LYS A 28 -43.73 -29.63 -52.96
C LYS A 28 -43.52 -28.91 -54.32
N GLY A 29 -43.81 -29.39 -55.54
CA GLY A 29 -44.52 -30.57 -56.04
C GLY A 29 -45.49 -30.19 -57.18
N ASN A 30 -45.30 -30.77 -58.38
CA ASN A 30 -46.29 -30.95 -59.49
C ASN A 30 -46.64 -29.75 -60.43
N SER A 31 -47.19 -29.93 -61.66
CA SER A 31 -47.04 -30.98 -62.72
C SER A 31 -47.87 -30.65 -64.01
N PHE A 32 -47.42 -31.12 -65.20
CA PHE A 32 -48.17 -31.40 -66.48
C PHE A 32 -48.77 -30.22 -67.32
N ARG A 33 -48.58 -30.17 -68.67
CA ARG A 33 -49.32 -30.72 -69.87
C ARG A 33 -50.69 -30.05 -70.15
N THR A 34 -51.25 -29.90 -71.37
CA THR A 34 -51.13 -30.51 -72.73
C THR A 34 -51.08 -29.43 -73.86
N GLU A 35 -50.65 -29.65 -75.13
CA GLU A 35 -51.36 -30.21 -76.33
C GLU A 35 -52.86 -29.82 -76.45
N ALA A 36 -53.49 -29.52 -77.62
CA ALA A 36 -53.12 -29.11 -79.01
C ALA A 36 -54.45 -28.67 -79.75
N VAL A 37 -54.64 -28.30 -81.05
CA VAL A 37 -53.86 -28.11 -82.30
C VAL A 37 -54.69 -27.23 -83.32
N SER A 38 -54.07 -26.73 -84.42
CA SER A 38 -54.69 -26.12 -85.65
C SER A 38 -55.48 -24.78 -85.52
N ASP A 39 -55.62 -23.92 -86.56
CA ASP A 39 -55.08 -23.96 -87.95
C ASP A 39 -54.75 -22.55 -88.54
N ARG A 40 -54.30 -22.54 -89.80
CA ARG A 40 -53.82 -21.42 -90.64
C ARG A 40 -54.81 -20.27 -90.88
N VAL A 41 -54.28 -19.09 -91.21
CA VAL A 41 -54.24 -18.54 -92.59
C VAL A 41 -52.98 -17.67 -92.75
N GLU A 42 -52.48 -17.57 -93.98
CA GLU A 42 -51.10 -17.19 -94.33
C GLU A 42 -51.05 -15.94 -95.24
N ILE A 43 -49.84 -15.37 -95.37
CA ILE A 43 -49.31 -14.44 -96.40
C ILE A 43 -49.43 -12.92 -96.06
N GLY A 44 -48.39 -12.08 -96.15
CA GLY A 44 -46.95 -12.31 -96.34
C GLY A 44 -46.22 -11.28 -97.23
N MET A 45 -45.07 -10.74 -96.74
CA MET A 45 -43.92 -10.22 -97.54
C MET A 45 -44.16 -9.00 -98.49
N PRO A 46 -43.13 -8.42 -99.17
CA PRO A 46 -41.66 -8.64 -99.18
C PRO A 46 -40.86 -7.41 -98.63
N GLY A 47 -39.55 -7.21 -98.79
CA GLY A 47 -38.44 -7.91 -99.47
C GLY A 47 -37.08 -7.30 -99.02
N MET A 48 -35.94 -8.02 -99.03
CA MET A 48 -35.09 -8.51 -100.15
C MET A 48 -33.99 -7.55 -100.65
N THR A 49 -32.84 -8.13 -101.00
CA THR A 49 -31.66 -7.50 -101.64
C THR A 49 -30.86 -8.60 -102.36
N THR A 50 -30.00 -8.28 -103.35
CA THR A 50 -29.49 -9.27 -104.32
C THR A 50 -27.99 -9.17 -104.66
N GLY A 51 -27.40 -10.30 -105.07
CA GLY A 51 -26.16 -10.39 -105.86
C GLY A 51 -26.33 -11.47 -106.95
N LEU A 52 -26.20 -11.15 -108.24
CA LEU A 52 -24.98 -11.19 -109.10
C LEU A 52 -24.59 -12.63 -109.52
N ARG A 53 -24.33 -13.00 -110.78
CA ARG A 53 -23.89 -12.26 -112.00
C ARG A 53 -24.52 -12.82 -113.33
N VAL A 54 -24.79 -11.92 -114.30
CA VAL A 54 -24.49 -11.95 -115.78
C VAL A 54 -24.77 -13.27 -116.56
N ALA A 55 -25.59 -13.32 -117.63
CA ALA A 55 -25.43 -12.65 -118.96
C ALA A 55 -26.74 -12.73 -119.83
N LEU A 56 -26.89 -12.27 -121.09
CA LEU A 56 -26.35 -11.14 -121.90
C LEU A 56 -26.87 -11.22 -123.38
N VAL A 57 -27.57 -10.17 -123.92
CA VAL A 57 -28.03 -9.99 -125.35
C VAL A 57 -29.08 -11.02 -125.83
N GLY A 58 -30.08 -10.79 -126.70
CA GLY A 58 -30.54 -9.69 -127.61
C GLY A 58 -31.11 -10.34 -128.91
N ALA A 59 -31.90 -9.74 -129.82
CA ALA A 59 -32.52 -8.42 -129.96
C ALA A 59 -33.84 -8.52 -130.81
N VAL A 60 -34.18 -7.56 -131.69
CA VAL A 60 -35.56 -7.30 -132.20
C VAL A 60 -35.66 -7.11 -133.74
N MET A 61 -36.71 -7.66 -134.38
CA MET A 61 -37.32 -7.36 -135.73
C MET A 61 -36.49 -7.46 -137.03
N LEU A 62 -37.06 -8.06 -138.10
CA LEU A 62 -37.39 -7.37 -139.39
C LEU A 62 -38.31 -8.21 -140.32
N PHE A 63 -38.42 -7.83 -141.62
CA PHE A 63 -39.54 -8.08 -142.57
C PHE A 63 -39.37 -9.25 -143.59
N ALA A 64 -40.45 -9.48 -144.35
CA ALA A 64 -40.71 -10.37 -145.51
C ALA A 64 -39.63 -10.37 -146.65
N ASP A 65 -39.66 -11.19 -147.72
CA ASP A 65 -40.79 -11.74 -148.52
C ASP A 65 -40.34 -12.88 -149.49
N LEU A 66 -41.29 -13.55 -150.19
CA LEU A 66 -41.16 -14.44 -151.38
C LEU A 66 -40.36 -15.78 -151.27
N GLY A 67 -40.73 -16.88 -151.94
CA GLY A 67 -41.94 -17.17 -152.73
C GLY A 67 -41.86 -18.46 -153.59
N GLY A 68 -43.01 -18.97 -154.07
CA GLY A 68 -43.15 -20.04 -155.09
C GLY A 68 -43.38 -21.48 -154.57
N SER A 69 -44.09 -22.38 -155.29
CA SER A 69 -44.89 -22.25 -156.53
C SER A 69 -45.76 -23.51 -156.82
N ASN A 70 -46.72 -23.40 -157.77
CA ASN A 70 -47.51 -24.46 -158.46
C ASN A 70 -48.83 -24.90 -157.76
N PHE A 71 -50.04 -24.72 -158.33
CA PHE A 71 -50.69 -25.28 -159.56
C PHE A 71 -51.31 -26.69 -159.33
N VAL A 72 -52.48 -27.11 -159.84
CA VAL A 72 -53.37 -26.71 -160.97
C VAL A 72 -54.89 -26.81 -160.63
N TYR A 73 -55.74 -26.24 -161.50
CA TYR A 73 -57.17 -26.55 -161.79
C TYR A 73 -57.50 -28.08 -161.91
N ALA A 74 -58.76 -28.57 -162.03
CA ALA A 74 -59.86 -28.09 -162.89
C ALA A 74 -61.29 -28.54 -162.50
N GLN A 75 -62.29 -28.04 -163.24
CA GLN A 75 -63.73 -28.39 -163.15
C GLN A 75 -64.15 -29.51 -164.11
N ALA A 76 -65.34 -30.10 -163.81
CA ALA A 76 -66.43 -30.57 -164.69
C ALA A 76 -66.13 -30.92 -166.18
N SER A 77 -66.74 -31.97 -166.74
CA SER A 77 -68.16 -32.01 -167.21
C SER A 77 -68.46 -33.44 -167.75
N TYR A 78 -69.67 -33.90 -168.12
CA TYR A 78 -70.74 -33.34 -168.97
C TYR A 78 -72.03 -34.16 -168.85
N SER A 79 -73.19 -33.60 -169.25
CA SER A 79 -74.22 -34.31 -170.06
C SER A 79 -75.32 -33.39 -170.60
N CYS A 80 -75.33 -33.22 -171.93
CA CYS A 80 -76.38 -32.74 -172.86
C CYS A 80 -75.85 -33.12 -174.27
N THR A 81 -76.58 -33.15 -175.38
CA THR A 81 -77.99 -32.80 -175.69
C THR A 81 -78.87 -34.08 -175.65
N SER A 82 -79.91 -34.42 -176.43
CA SER A 82 -80.79 -33.89 -177.53
C SER A 82 -81.92 -34.95 -177.75
N ALA A 83 -83.01 -34.80 -178.52
CA ALA A 83 -83.47 -33.77 -179.48
C ALA A 83 -85.02 -33.70 -179.48
N ALA A 84 -85.59 -32.63 -180.05
CA ALA A 84 -86.98 -32.61 -180.52
C ALA A 84 -87.11 -31.75 -181.79
N ALA A 85 -87.94 -32.20 -182.72
CA ALA A 85 -88.35 -31.54 -183.96
C ALA A 85 -89.70 -32.16 -184.37
N SER A 86 -90.64 -31.47 -185.01
CA SER A 86 -90.69 -30.12 -185.61
C SER A 86 -92.15 -29.67 -185.80
N TRP A 87 -92.37 -28.41 -186.22
CA TRP A 87 -93.36 -27.95 -187.22
C TRP A 87 -94.78 -28.57 -187.31
N SER A 88 -95.82 -27.83 -187.69
CA SER A 88 -95.97 -27.39 -189.09
C SER A 88 -97.25 -26.53 -189.32
N THR A 89 -97.12 -25.35 -189.94
CA THR A 89 -97.52 -25.00 -191.34
C THR A 89 -98.97 -24.43 -191.43
N PRO A 90 -99.50 -24.03 -192.61
CA PRO A 90 -99.20 -22.70 -193.18
C PRO A 90 -100.45 -21.91 -193.68
N GLY A 91 -100.33 -20.58 -193.88
CA GLY A 91 -101.36 -19.84 -194.65
C GLY A 91 -101.48 -18.33 -194.44
N GLY A 92 -100.89 -17.76 -193.37
CA GLY A 92 -100.97 -16.32 -193.05
C GLY A 92 -102.33 -15.89 -192.48
N TYR A 93 -102.80 -14.65 -192.67
CA TYR A 93 -102.21 -13.51 -193.38
C TYR A 93 -102.89 -12.20 -192.92
N VAL A 94 -102.28 -11.21 -192.25
CA VAL A 94 -100.90 -11.09 -191.70
C VAL A 94 -100.85 -10.57 -190.25
N SER A 95 -101.82 -9.78 -189.78
CA SER A 95 -101.75 -9.05 -188.50
C SER A 95 -103.13 -8.90 -187.84
N ASN A 96 -103.35 -9.13 -186.54
CA ASN A 96 -102.45 -9.65 -185.49
C ASN A 96 -103.30 -10.35 -184.39
N GLN A 97 -104.14 -11.32 -184.78
CA GLN A 97 -105.16 -11.92 -183.90
C GLN A 97 -105.41 -13.42 -184.20
N THR A 98 -106.10 -14.08 -183.27
CA THR A 98 -106.65 -15.46 -183.35
C THR A 98 -105.58 -16.59 -183.28
N PRO A 99 -105.92 -17.88 -183.05
CA PRO A 99 -107.25 -18.50 -182.95
C PRO A 99 -107.37 -19.37 -181.63
N PRO A 100 -108.01 -20.57 -181.51
CA PRO A 100 -108.64 -20.99 -180.22
C PRO A 100 -108.31 -22.45 -179.76
N VAL A 101 -109.14 -23.01 -178.85
CA VAL A 101 -109.39 -24.46 -178.56
C VAL A 101 -108.21 -25.31 -177.98
N TRP A 102 -108.37 -26.47 -177.29
CA TRP A 102 -109.53 -27.21 -176.74
C TRP A 102 -109.12 -28.21 -175.62
N MET A 103 -110.14 -28.83 -174.99
CA MET A 103 -110.10 -30.15 -174.30
C MET A 103 -109.25 -30.30 -173.02
N ALA A 104 -109.54 -31.19 -172.06
CA ALA A 104 -110.51 -32.30 -171.95
C ALA A 104 -110.21 -33.60 -172.74
N GLY A 105 -108.99 -34.12 -172.60
CA GLY A 105 -108.58 -35.50 -172.95
C GLY A 105 -107.26 -35.80 -172.22
N CYS A 106 -107.14 -36.69 -171.23
CA CYS A 106 -107.58 -38.09 -171.06
C CYS A 106 -106.61 -39.12 -171.71
N SER A 107 -106.11 -40.03 -170.86
CA SER A 107 -105.45 -41.32 -171.17
C SER A 107 -103.94 -41.38 -171.46
N VAL A 108 -103.40 -42.56 -171.12
CA VAL A 108 -102.13 -43.21 -171.50
C VAL A 108 -100.77 -42.50 -171.32
N GLY A 109 -100.02 -42.96 -170.31
CA GLY A 109 -98.80 -43.76 -170.57
C GLY A 109 -97.47 -43.06 -170.88
N THR A 110 -96.41 -43.59 -170.24
CA THR A 110 -95.01 -43.69 -170.73
C THR A 110 -94.24 -42.42 -171.15
N GLY A 111 -93.21 -42.09 -170.36
CA GLY A 111 -91.92 -41.57 -170.89
C GLY A 111 -91.61 -40.09 -170.66
N THR A 112 -90.36 -39.82 -170.24
CA THR A 112 -89.71 -38.49 -170.25
C THR A 112 -88.20 -38.76 -170.18
N ALA A 113 -87.34 -38.57 -171.20
CA ALA A 113 -87.39 -37.75 -172.42
C ALA A 113 -87.23 -36.24 -172.16
N GLY A 114 -86.02 -35.83 -171.78
CA GLY A 114 -85.63 -34.42 -171.68
C GLY A 114 -85.27 -33.83 -173.04
N ILE A 115 -85.75 -32.61 -173.31
CA ILE A 115 -85.48 -31.89 -174.56
C ILE A 115 -84.24 -31.01 -174.39
N THR A 116 -83.36 -30.99 -175.38
CA THR A 116 -82.34 -29.93 -175.52
C THR A 116 -82.51 -29.24 -176.87
N ALA A 117 -82.69 -27.92 -176.84
CA ALA A 117 -82.74 -27.09 -178.04
C ALA A 117 -81.35 -26.54 -178.36
N SER A 118 -80.91 -26.70 -179.61
CA SER A 118 -79.70 -26.08 -180.17
C SER A 118 -80.12 -25.23 -181.36
N GLY A 119 -80.23 -23.92 -181.16
CA GLY A 119 -80.66 -22.97 -182.19
C GLY A 119 -81.02 -21.62 -181.60
N GLY A 120 -80.51 -20.54 -182.17
CA GLY A 120 -80.84 -19.16 -181.75
C GLY A 120 -82.16 -18.71 -182.36
N GLY A 121 -83.13 -18.31 -181.53
CA GLY A 121 -84.44 -17.86 -181.99
C GLY A 121 -85.45 -17.59 -180.87
N ASN A 122 -85.29 -16.44 -180.20
CA ASN A 122 -86.24 -15.69 -179.35
C ASN A 122 -87.30 -16.44 -178.50
N SER A 123 -87.26 -16.15 -177.19
CA SER A 123 -88.41 -16.24 -176.25
C SER A 123 -89.03 -17.62 -176.02
N PHE A 124 -88.36 -18.43 -175.19
CA PHE A 124 -88.86 -19.73 -174.73
C PHE A 124 -89.86 -19.58 -173.58
N TYR A 125 -91.15 -19.83 -173.84
CA TYR A 125 -92.20 -19.92 -172.81
C TYR A 125 -92.36 -21.37 -172.35
N ALA A 126 -92.12 -21.65 -171.07
CA ALA A 126 -92.17 -23.01 -170.52
C ALA A 126 -92.96 -23.09 -169.21
N THR A 127 -94.10 -23.77 -169.26
CA THR A 127 -94.84 -24.22 -168.07
C THR A 127 -94.47 -25.67 -167.76
N THR A 128 -93.70 -25.91 -166.70
CA THR A 128 -93.36 -27.27 -166.24
C THR A 128 -93.61 -27.42 -164.75
N THR A 129 -94.35 -28.46 -164.36
CA THR A 129 -94.54 -28.83 -162.95
C THR A 129 -93.40 -29.73 -162.51
N GLY A 130 -92.40 -29.16 -161.81
CA GLY A 130 -91.23 -29.90 -161.30
C GLY A 130 -90.00 -29.95 -162.23
N GLY A 131 -89.96 -29.12 -163.28
CA GLY A 131 -88.78 -28.95 -164.14
C GLY A 131 -87.90 -27.76 -163.73
N PHE A 132 -86.59 -27.86 -163.95
CA PHE A 132 -85.64 -26.75 -163.78
C PHE A 132 -85.40 -26.06 -165.12
N ILE A 133 -85.40 -24.72 -165.15
CA ILE A 133 -85.05 -23.95 -166.36
C ILE A 133 -83.59 -23.51 -166.24
N SER A 134 -82.70 -24.21 -166.95
CA SER A 134 -81.26 -23.88 -167.00
C SER A 134 -80.90 -23.16 -168.30
N LEU A 135 -80.41 -21.92 -168.19
CA LEU A 135 -79.76 -21.20 -169.28
C LEU A 135 -78.24 -21.36 -169.12
N SER A 136 -77.55 -21.83 -170.15
CA SER A 136 -76.11 -22.14 -170.08
C SER A 136 -75.20 -20.91 -170.10
N THR A 137 -75.63 -19.84 -170.79
CA THR A 137 -75.03 -18.50 -170.74
C THR A 137 -76.11 -17.44 -171.02
N GLY A 138 -75.97 -16.25 -170.43
CA GLY A 138 -76.91 -15.14 -170.57
C GLY A 138 -77.65 -14.80 -169.26
N ALA A 139 -78.21 -13.59 -169.18
CA ALA A 139 -79.03 -13.16 -168.05
C ALA A 139 -80.46 -13.71 -168.18
N LEU A 140 -81.04 -14.16 -167.06
CA LEU A 140 -82.45 -14.53 -166.98
C LEU A 140 -83.29 -13.30 -166.61
N ASP A 141 -83.55 -12.43 -167.58
CA ASP A 141 -84.40 -11.25 -167.42
C ASP A 141 -85.89 -11.64 -167.32
N ILE A 142 -86.38 -11.82 -166.09
CA ILE A 142 -87.81 -12.07 -165.82
C ILE A 142 -88.56 -10.74 -165.70
N SER A 143 -88.79 -10.07 -166.83
CA SER A 143 -89.56 -8.83 -166.88
C SER A 143 -91.07 -9.12 -166.77
N ALA A 144 -91.62 -8.96 -165.56
CA ALA A 144 -93.06 -9.05 -165.29
C ALA A 144 -93.55 -7.76 -164.61
N ALA A 145 -94.45 -7.02 -165.26
CA ALA A 145 -94.92 -5.72 -164.77
C ALA A 145 -95.71 -5.77 -163.45
N GLY A 146 -96.18 -6.96 -163.04
CA GLY A 146 -96.81 -7.22 -161.73
C GLY A 146 -95.86 -7.76 -160.65
N GLY A 147 -94.55 -7.77 -160.91
CA GLY A 147 -93.55 -8.42 -160.05
C GLY A 147 -93.44 -9.93 -160.27
N VAL A 148 -92.31 -10.51 -159.86
CA VAL A 148 -91.99 -11.93 -160.06
C VAL A 148 -92.29 -12.72 -158.79
N ASN A 149 -93.41 -13.45 -158.76
CA ASN A 149 -93.78 -14.30 -157.62
C ASN A 149 -93.10 -15.68 -157.73
N ILE A 150 -92.21 -15.98 -156.78
CA ILE A 150 -91.41 -17.21 -156.77
C ILE A 150 -91.74 -17.98 -155.49
N HIS A 151 -92.43 -19.11 -155.64
CA HIS A 151 -93.03 -19.87 -154.54
C HIS A 151 -92.03 -20.75 -153.74
N ASN A 152 -90.72 -20.60 -153.98
CA ASN A 152 -89.63 -21.36 -153.35
C ASN A 152 -88.34 -20.53 -153.35
N ASN A 153 -87.30 -20.98 -152.64
CA ASN A 153 -85.99 -20.30 -152.60
C ASN A 153 -85.38 -20.12 -154.00
N ILE A 154 -84.90 -18.90 -154.29
CA ILE A 154 -83.86 -18.70 -155.32
C ILE A 154 -82.50 -19.00 -154.68
N THR A 155 -81.84 -20.06 -155.11
CA THR A 155 -80.42 -20.26 -154.78
C THR A 155 -79.56 -19.40 -155.70
N LEU A 156 -79.36 -18.13 -155.33
CA LEU A 156 -78.43 -17.22 -156.02
C LEU A 156 -76.98 -17.63 -155.72
N SER A 157 -76.42 -18.52 -156.54
CA SER A 157 -75.02 -18.96 -156.46
C SER A 157 -74.06 -17.80 -156.76
N THR A 158 -73.65 -17.09 -155.71
CA THR A 158 -72.74 -15.90 -155.70
C THR A 158 -73.26 -14.61 -156.34
N ASN A 159 -74.45 -14.61 -156.93
CA ASN A 159 -75.06 -13.39 -157.49
C ASN A 159 -75.48 -12.40 -156.40
N LYS A 160 -74.92 -11.19 -156.44
CA LYS A 160 -75.20 -10.09 -155.49
C LYS A 160 -76.55 -9.44 -155.80
N ILE A 161 -77.44 -9.40 -154.81
CA ILE A 161 -78.70 -8.61 -154.91
C ILE A 161 -78.35 -7.11 -154.81
N THR A 162 -78.29 -6.44 -155.96
CA THR A 162 -78.12 -4.98 -156.06
C THR A 162 -79.46 -4.28 -156.22
N GLY A 163 -79.62 -3.11 -155.60
CA GLY A 163 -80.89 -2.35 -155.64
C GLY A 163 -81.91 -2.73 -154.56
N LEU A 164 -81.56 -3.61 -153.62
CA LEU A 164 -82.37 -3.87 -152.43
C LEU A 164 -82.51 -2.58 -151.60
N ALA A 165 -83.74 -2.10 -151.44
CA ALA A 165 -84.06 -0.93 -150.63
C ALA A 165 -83.73 -1.16 -149.14
N ALA A 166 -83.71 -0.09 -148.34
CA ALA A 166 -83.68 -0.24 -146.88
C ALA A 166 -84.98 -0.91 -146.40
N GLY A 167 -84.85 -1.92 -145.54
CA GLY A 167 -86.03 -2.59 -144.97
C GLY A 167 -86.77 -1.66 -144.04
N THR A 168 -88.07 -1.46 -144.29
CA THR A 168 -88.97 -0.58 -143.55
C THR A 168 -89.88 -1.34 -142.59
N VAL A 169 -90.18 -2.61 -142.89
CA VAL A 169 -90.91 -3.53 -142.01
C VAL A 169 -90.04 -4.74 -141.64
N ALA A 170 -90.38 -5.42 -140.55
CA ALA A 170 -89.56 -6.51 -139.98
C ALA A 170 -89.42 -7.77 -140.87
N ALA A 171 -90.18 -7.86 -141.96
CA ALA A 171 -90.06 -8.92 -142.97
C ALA A 171 -89.21 -8.53 -144.19
N ASP A 172 -88.85 -7.24 -144.32
CA ASP A 172 -87.96 -6.78 -145.40
C ASP A 172 -86.53 -7.26 -145.15
N ALA A 173 -85.83 -7.66 -146.21
CA ALA A 173 -84.42 -8.01 -146.11
C ALA A 173 -83.59 -6.76 -145.78
N VAL A 174 -82.92 -6.77 -144.63
CA VAL A 174 -82.10 -5.64 -144.16
C VAL A 174 -80.94 -5.34 -145.11
N ASN A 175 -80.73 -4.06 -145.40
CA ASN A 175 -79.60 -3.64 -146.23
C ASN A 175 -78.30 -3.48 -145.41
N TYR A 176 -77.17 -3.39 -146.11
CA TYR A 176 -75.84 -3.30 -145.48
C TYR A 176 -75.67 -2.11 -144.51
N SER A 177 -76.33 -0.97 -144.78
CA SER A 177 -76.23 0.22 -143.91
C SER A 177 -76.95 0.04 -142.56
N GLN A 178 -78.07 -0.68 -142.55
CA GLN A 178 -78.83 -0.98 -141.32
C GLN A 178 -78.01 -1.87 -140.38
N LEU A 179 -77.33 -2.89 -140.94
CA LEU A 179 -76.42 -3.76 -140.20
C LEU A 179 -75.20 -2.99 -139.64
N GLN A 180 -74.61 -2.10 -140.44
CA GLN A 180 -73.45 -1.32 -140.01
C GLN A 180 -73.79 -0.35 -138.87
N SER A 181 -74.95 0.31 -138.92
CA SER A 181 -75.42 1.21 -137.85
C SER A 181 -75.59 0.53 -136.49
N LEU A 182 -76.09 -0.72 -136.48
CA LEU A 182 -76.24 -1.51 -135.26
C LEU A 182 -74.87 -1.88 -134.64
N SER A 183 -73.88 -2.16 -135.48
CA SER A 183 -72.51 -2.46 -135.06
C SER A 183 -71.84 -1.27 -134.36
N THR A 184 -71.93 -0.07 -134.94
CA THR A 184 -71.37 1.15 -134.33
C THR A 184 -72.00 1.49 -132.98
N THR A 185 -73.33 1.46 -132.88
CA THR A 185 -74.04 1.80 -131.62
C THR A 185 -73.64 0.84 -130.50
N THR A 186 -73.59 -0.46 -130.80
CA THR A 186 -73.20 -1.51 -129.83
C THR A 186 -71.75 -1.32 -129.36
N SER A 187 -70.83 -0.99 -130.26
CA SER A 187 -69.42 -0.71 -129.95
C SER A 187 -69.28 0.49 -129.00
N THR A 188 -69.97 1.61 -129.28
CA THR A 188 -69.90 2.82 -128.44
C THR A 188 -70.46 2.62 -127.02
N GLY A 189 -71.56 1.85 -126.88
CA GLY A 189 -72.13 1.54 -125.56
C GLY A 189 -71.20 0.66 -124.71
N LEU A 190 -70.59 -0.35 -125.33
CA LEU A 190 -69.65 -1.25 -124.65
C LEU A 190 -68.35 -0.52 -124.24
N SER A 191 -67.80 0.34 -125.11
CA SER A 191 -66.62 1.16 -124.81
C SER A 191 -66.85 2.12 -123.63
N THR A 192 -68.03 2.76 -123.58
CA THR A 192 -68.42 3.63 -122.46
C THR A 192 -68.49 2.85 -121.15
N THR A 193 -69.08 1.65 -121.17
CA THR A 193 -69.20 0.75 -120.01
C THR A 193 -67.84 0.25 -119.51
N ASN A 194 -66.91 -0.05 -120.42
CA ASN A 194 -65.54 -0.43 -120.06
C ASN A 194 -64.78 0.75 -119.41
N SER A 195 -65.03 1.97 -119.88
CA SER A 195 -64.40 3.19 -119.35
C SER A 195 -64.86 3.49 -117.92
N THR A 196 -66.17 3.41 -117.64
CA THR A 196 -66.69 3.61 -116.27
C THR A 196 -66.24 2.52 -115.30
N MET A 197 -66.19 1.26 -115.75
CA MET A 197 -65.65 0.15 -114.95
C MET A 197 -64.16 0.35 -114.62
N THR A 198 -63.36 0.83 -115.58
CA THR A 198 -61.93 1.15 -115.38
C THR A 198 -61.77 2.26 -114.34
N SER A 199 -62.50 3.38 -114.48
CA SER A 199 -62.46 4.50 -113.52
C SER A 199 -62.88 4.10 -112.11
N LEU A 200 -63.92 3.26 -111.98
CA LEU A 200 -64.38 2.75 -110.68
C LEU A 200 -63.33 1.82 -110.05
N SER A 201 -62.67 0.98 -110.84
CA SER A 201 -61.55 0.14 -110.39
C SER A 201 -60.39 0.98 -109.87
N THR A 202 -59.95 2.01 -110.61
CA THR A 202 -58.87 2.92 -110.19
C THR A 202 -59.23 3.72 -108.93
N SER A 203 -60.48 4.18 -108.81
CA SER A 203 -60.95 4.87 -107.60
C SER A 203 -60.95 3.92 -106.38
N THR A 204 -61.39 2.68 -106.57
CA THR A 204 -61.44 1.65 -105.53
C THR A 204 -60.03 1.25 -105.07
N SER A 205 -59.10 1.01 -105.99
CA SER A 205 -57.71 0.67 -105.63
C SER A 205 -56.99 1.82 -104.92
N THR A 206 -57.24 3.07 -105.32
CA THR A 206 -56.71 4.27 -104.64
C THR A 206 -57.27 4.42 -103.22
N ALA A 207 -58.57 4.15 -103.02
CA ALA A 207 -59.18 4.15 -101.70
C ALA A 207 -58.62 3.03 -100.80
N VAL A 208 -58.44 1.82 -101.33
CA VAL A 208 -57.83 0.68 -100.61
C VAL A 208 -56.36 0.96 -100.23
N GLY A 209 -55.57 1.58 -101.12
CA GLY A 209 -54.20 2.00 -100.82
C GLY A 209 -54.11 3.13 -99.78
N SER A 210 -55.08 4.04 -99.77
CA SER A 210 -55.20 5.08 -98.76
C SER A 210 -55.59 4.49 -97.39
N LEU A 211 -56.45 3.48 -97.37
CA LEU A 211 -56.82 2.77 -96.16
C LEU A 211 -55.66 1.92 -95.60
N SER A 212 -54.91 1.21 -96.44
CA SER A 212 -53.78 0.39 -95.98
C SER A 212 -52.66 1.25 -95.39
N THR A 213 -52.30 2.36 -96.03
CA THR A 213 -51.32 3.32 -95.50
C THR A 213 -51.78 3.98 -94.18
N GLY A 214 -53.08 4.25 -94.04
CA GLY A 214 -53.68 4.67 -92.76
C GLY A 214 -53.53 3.60 -91.66
N VAL A 215 -53.83 2.34 -91.96
CA VAL A 215 -53.67 1.21 -91.03
C VAL A 215 -52.19 0.99 -90.65
N SER A 216 -51.26 1.08 -91.59
CA SER A 216 -49.81 0.99 -91.31
C SER A 216 -49.30 2.15 -90.45
N SER A 217 -49.85 3.36 -90.64
CA SER A 217 -49.50 4.53 -89.82
C SER A 217 -50.02 4.37 -88.38
N LEU A 218 -51.24 3.84 -88.24
CA LEU A 218 -51.85 3.56 -86.94
C LEU A 218 -51.14 2.42 -86.19
N SER A 219 -50.78 1.33 -86.88
CA SER A 219 -50.03 0.22 -86.26
C SER A 219 -48.64 0.65 -85.81
N THR A 220 -47.93 1.45 -86.62
CA THR A 220 -46.64 2.04 -86.23
C THR A 220 -46.78 2.94 -84.99
N SER A 221 -47.79 3.81 -84.97
CA SER A 221 -48.08 4.70 -83.83
C SER A 221 -48.39 3.93 -82.54
N LEU A 222 -49.19 2.85 -82.66
CA LEU A 222 -49.51 1.96 -81.55
C LEU A 222 -48.28 1.18 -81.08
N SER A 223 -47.41 0.73 -81.98
CA SER A 223 -46.13 0.10 -81.63
C SER A 223 -45.22 1.05 -80.86
N THR A 224 -45.06 2.31 -81.28
CA THR A 224 -44.30 3.31 -80.49
C THR A 224 -44.92 3.59 -79.13
N THR A 225 -46.26 3.60 -79.03
CA THR A 225 -46.96 3.76 -77.75
C THR A 225 -46.68 2.58 -76.81
N ASN A 226 -46.73 1.35 -77.33
CA ASN A 226 -46.40 0.14 -76.58
C ASN A 226 -44.93 0.09 -76.15
N SER A 227 -43.99 0.49 -77.02
CA SER A 227 -42.57 0.62 -76.66
C SER A 227 -42.34 1.66 -75.56
N ASN A 228 -42.97 2.84 -75.66
CA ASN A 228 -42.86 3.89 -74.64
C ASN A 228 -43.45 3.44 -73.29
N LEU A 229 -44.60 2.75 -73.30
CA LEU A 229 -45.20 2.17 -72.09
C LEU A 229 -44.30 1.07 -71.49
N THR A 230 -43.65 0.27 -72.32
CA THR A 230 -42.67 -0.74 -71.87
C THR A 230 -41.47 -0.09 -71.20
N VAL A 231 -40.86 0.92 -71.84
CA VAL A 231 -39.72 1.67 -71.27
C VAL A 231 -40.10 2.38 -69.97
N LEU A 232 -41.30 2.95 -69.88
CA LEU A 232 -41.81 3.57 -68.65
C LEU A 232 -42.00 2.52 -67.54
N SER A 233 -42.53 1.34 -67.86
CA SER A 233 -42.69 0.22 -66.92
C SER A 233 -41.34 -0.30 -66.41
N THR A 234 -40.35 -0.50 -67.29
CA THR A 234 -38.98 -0.87 -66.91
C THR A 234 -38.30 0.21 -66.07
N SER A 235 -38.52 1.49 -66.38
CA SER A 235 -37.97 2.61 -65.61
C SER A 235 -38.60 2.71 -64.21
N ALA A 236 -39.93 2.58 -64.12
CA ALA A 236 -40.65 2.61 -62.86
C ALA A 236 -40.28 1.43 -61.95
N SER A 237 -40.25 0.21 -62.50
CA SER A 237 -39.83 -0.99 -61.74
C SER A 237 -38.35 -0.92 -61.29
N SER A 238 -37.46 -0.36 -62.10
CA SER A 238 -36.06 -0.11 -61.71
C SER A 238 -35.94 0.93 -60.59
N GLY A 239 -36.71 2.02 -60.68
CA GLY A 239 -36.78 3.06 -59.64
C GLY A 239 -37.34 2.54 -58.31
N ILE A 240 -38.44 1.77 -58.36
CA ILE A 240 -39.04 1.11 -57.20
C ILE A 240 -38.05 0.11 -56.57
N SER A 241 -37.37 -0.70 -57.38
CA SER A 241 -36.36 -1.66 -56.90
C SER A 241 -35.17 -0.97 -56.22
N SER A 242 -34.74 0.17 -56.76
CA SER A 242 -33.67 0.98 -56.18
C SER A 242 -34.10 1.63 -54.86
N ALA A 243 -35.33 2.17 -54.79
CA ALA A 243 -35.91 2.72 -53.57
C ALA A 243 -36.08 1.64 -52.48
N GLN A 244 -36.58 0.44 -52.85
CA GLN A 244 -36.70 -0.71 -51.95
C GLN A 244 -35.33 -1.18 -51.45
N SER A 245 -34.30 -1.17 -52.30
CA SER A 245 -32.92 -1.47 -51.89
C SER A 245 -32.40 -0.45 -50.87
N GLY A 246 -32.64 0.84 -51.10
CA GLY A 246 -32.31 1.91 -50.15
C GLY A 246 -33.03 1.78 -48.81
N VAL A 247 -34.33 1.46 -48.82
CA VAL A 247 -35.13 1.20 -47.61
C VAL A 247 -34.61 -0.04 -46.86
N ASN A 248 -34.24 -1.11 -47.56
CA ASN A 248 -33.63 -2.29 -46.94
C ASN A 248 -32.27 -1.95 -46.32
N SER A 249 -31.41 -1.22 -47.01
CA SER A 249 -30.11 -0.77 -46.48
C SER A 249 -30.28 0.09 -45.23
N LEU A 250 -31.20 1.07 -45.24
CA LEU A 250 -31.52 1.89 -44.09
C LEU A 250 -32.07 1.06 -42.91
N SER A 251 -32.95 0.09 -43.20
CA SER A 251 -33.48 -0.85 -42.21
C SER A 251 -32.37 -1.67 -41.54
N THR A 252 -31.41 -2.20 -42.32
CA THR A 252 -30.26 -2.92 -41.76
C THR A 252 -29.31 -2.01 -40.95
N SER A 253 -29.11 -0.77 -41.37
CA SER A 253 -28.33 0.23 -40.61
C SER A 253 -28.99 0.60 -39.28
N VAL A 254 -30.31 0.81 -39.28
CA VAL A 254 -31.10 1.09 -38.06
C VAL A 254 -31.10 -0.12 -37.13
N ALA A 255 -31.30 -1.34 -37.66
CA ALA A 255 -31.22 -2.56 -36.86
C ALA A 255 -29.84 -2.74 -36.23
N SER A 256 -28.76 -2.49 -36.98
CA SER A 256 -27.37 -2.54 -36.47
C SER A 256 -27.15 -1.49 -35.37
N THR A 257 -27.62 -0.26 -35.57
CA THR A 257 -27.54 0.82 -34.57
C THR A 257 -28.29 0.45 -33.29
N ASN A 258 -29.48 -0.13 -33.41
CA ASN A 258 -30.28 -0.60 -32.28
C ASN A 258 -29.58 -1.76 -31.54
N SER A 259 -28.97 -2.71 -32.27
CA SER A 259 -28.16 -3.78 -31.67
C SER A 259 -26.94 -3.23 -30.91
N SER A 260 -26.21 -2.27 -31.50
CA SER A 260 -25.09 -1.60 -30.83
C SER A 260 -25.54 -0.86 -29.57
N LEU A 261 -26.62 -0.09 -29.64
CA LEU A 261 -27.18 0.63 -28.48
C LEU A 261 -27.65 -0.35 -27.38
N THR A 262 -28.29 -1.46 -27.75
CA THR A 262 -28.69 -2.53 -26.82
C THR A 262 -27.46 -3.16 -26.15
N SER A 263 -26.42 -3.46 -26.92
CA SER A 263 -25.16 -4.02 -26.38
C SER A 263 -24.48 -3.05 -25.42
N LEU A 264 -24.42 -1.75 -25.76
CA LEU A 264 -23.84 -0.71 -24.92
C LEU A 264 -24.65 -0.55 -23.62
N SER A 265 -25.99 -0.52 -23.70
CA SER A 265 -26.86 -0.49 -22.51
C SER A 265 -26.66 -1.71 -21.61
N THR A 266 -26.47 -2.90 -22.19
CA THR A 266 -26.20 -4.14 -21.45
C THR A 266 -24.82 -4.13 -20.79
N SER A 267 -23.80 -3.65 -21.50
CA SER A 267 -22.44 -3.49 -20.98
C SER A 267 -22.39 -2.43 -19.86
N THR A 268 -23.04 -1.27 -20.03
CA THR A 268 -23.10 -0.21 -19.02
C THR A 268 -23.86 -0.66 -17.78
N SER A 269 -25.03 -1.29 -17.92
CA SER A 269 -25.80 -1.79 -16.77
C SER A 269 -25.06 -2.91 -16.03
N THR A 270 -24.32 -3.77 -16.76
CA THR A 270 -23.45 -4.78 -16.15
C THR A 270 -22.28 -4.12 -15.40
N ALA A 271 -21.57 -3.16 -16.02
CA ALA A 271 -20.45 -2.46 -15.38
C ALA A 271 -20.90 -1.67 -14.13
N VAL A 272 -22.05 -0.99 -14.18
CA VAL A 272 -22.65 -0.31 -13.03
C VAL A 272 -23.05 -1.31 -11.94
N SER A 273 -23.63 -2.46 -12.29
CA SER A 273 -23.96 -3.52 -11.34
C SER A 273 -22.70 -4.10 -10.66
N THR A 274 -21.64 -4.37 -11.43
CA THR A 274 -20.33 -4.80 -10.91
C THR A 274 -19.71 -3.74 -10.00
N ALA A 275 -19.72 -2.47 -10.39
CA ALA A 275 -19.22 -1.37 -9.55
C ALA A 275 -20.02 -1.24 -8.24
N ASN A 276 -21.35 -1.34 -8.30
CA ASN A 276 -22.23 -1.30 -7.13
C ASN A 276 -22.00 -2.50 -6.19
N SER A 277 -21.81 -3.71 -6.74
CA SER A 277 -21.48 -4.90 -5.96
C SER A 277 -20.09 -4.78 -5.30
N GLY A 278 -19.10 -4.26 -6.02
CA GLY A 278 -17.76 -3.98 -5.47
C GLY A 278 -17.79 -2.94 -4.35
N LEU A 279 -18.54 -1.85 -4.51
CA LEU A 279 -18.76 -0.85 -3.47
C LEU A 279 -19.48 -1.44 -2.25
N THR A 280 -20.47 -2.31 -2.46
CA THR A 280 -21.18 -3.02 -1.39
C THR A 280 -20.23 -3.97 -0.63
N SER A 281 -19.39 -4.72 -1.35
CA SER A 281 -18.36 -5.60 -0.76
C SER A 281 -17.28 -4.81 -0.01
N LEU A 282 -16.88 -3.64 -0.51
CA LEU A 282 -15.95 -2.76 0.19
C LEU A 282 -16.57 -2.18 1.47
N SER A 283 -17.84 -1.74 1.41
CA SER A 283 -18.59 -1.22 2.56
C SER A 283 -18.76 -2.28 3.66
N THR A 284 -19.14 -3.50 3.30
CA THR A 284 -19.27 -4.61 4.27
C THR A 284 -17.91 -5.02 4.84
N THR A 285 -16.85 -5.00 4.04
CA THR A 285 -15.47 -5.21 4.54
C THR A 285 -15.05 -4.12 5.53
N SER A 286 -15.29 -2.84 5.22
CA SER A 286 -14.97 -1.72 6.12
C SER A 286 -15.71 -1.81 7.45
N SER A 287 -17.04 -2.02 7.41
CA SER A 287 -17.84 -2.17 8.65
C SER A 287 -17.42 -3.38 9.50
N THR A 288 -16.96 -4.47 8.87
CA THR A 288 -16.45 -5.65 9.58
C THR A 288 -15.08 -5.37 10.19
N ALA A 289 -14.21 -4.60 9.51
CA ALA A 289 -12.94 -4.16 10.04
C ALA A 289 -13.10 -3.18 11.20
N GLU A 290 -14.04 -2.22 11.10
CA GLU A 290 -14.40 -1.28 12.17
C GLU A 290 -14.96 -2.01 13.40
N ALA A 291 -15.86 -2.99 13.22
CA ALA A 291 -16.37 -3.81 14.32
C ALA A 291 -15.27 -4.66 14.98
N SER A 292 -14.34 -5.20 14.18
CA SER A 292 -13.20 -5.98 14.66
C SER A 292 -12.18 -5.11 15.41
N LEU A 293 -11.96 -3.88 14.95
CA LEU A 293 -11.11 -2.90 15.63
C LEU A 293 -11.77 -2.40 16.93
N SER A 294 -13.08 -2.13 16.91
CA SER A 294 -13.86 -1.72 18.09
C SER A 294 -13.85 -2.79 19.18
N THR A 295 -14.07 -4.06 18.83
CA THR A 295 -13.96 -5.18 19.78
C THR A 295 -12.52 -5.36 20.28
N GLY A 296 -11.51 -5.22 19.43
CA GLY A 296 -10.10 -5.22 19.83
C GLY A 296 -9.73 -4.09 20.82
N VAL A 297 -10.17 -2.86 20.56
CA VAL A 297 -9.98 -1.69 21.44
C VAL A 297 -10.71 -1.89 22.76
N ASN A 298 -11.94 -2.40 22.74
CA ASN A 298 -12.69 -2.69 23.97
C ASN A 298 -12.02 -3.80 24.81
N SER A 299 -11.53 -4.86 24.18
CA SER A 299 -10.75 -5.93 24.84
C SER A 299 -9.41 -5.42 25.40
N LEU A 300 -8.74 -4.51 24.70
CA LEU A 300 -7.53 -3.86 25.20
C LEU A 300 -7.86 -2.93 26.39
N SER A 301 -8.99 -2.22 26.36
CA SER A 301 -9.46 -1.38 27.46
C SER A 301 -9.79 -2.19 28.71
N THR A 302 -10.48 -3.33 28.59
CA THR A 302 -10.75 -4.20 29.74
C THR A 302 -9.50 -4.90 30.25
N GLY A 303 -8.59 -5.30 29.35
CA GLY A 303 -7.26 -5.81 29.72
C GLY A 303 -6.45 -4.79 30.51
N LEU A 304 -6.35 -3.55 30.02
CA LEU A 304 -5.62 -2.47 30.67
C LEU A 304 -6.24 -2.09 32.03
N SER A 305 -7.58 -2.02 32.13
CA SER A 305 -8.28 -1.79 33.40
C SER A 305 -8.06 -2.93 34.40
N THR A 306 -7.92 -4.17 33.93
CA THR A 306 -7.53 -5.32 34.76
C THR A 306 -6.08 -5.20 35.23
N THR A 307 -5.16 -4.73 34.38
CA THR A 307 -3.76 -4.45 34.76
C THR A 307 -3.67 -3.31 35.79
N ASP A 308 -4.42 -2.23 35.60
CA ASP A 308 -4.44 -1.07 36.51
C ASP A 308 -5.00 -1.42 37.89
N SER A 309 -6.12 -2.16 37.93
CA SER A 309 -6.72 -2.63 39.20
C SER A 309 -5.86 -3.67 39.93
N THR A 310 -5.18 -4.58 39.20
CA THR A 310 -4.21 -5.50 39.82
C THR A 310 -2.95 -4.79 40.32
N MET A 311 -2.44 -3.79 39.60
CA MET A 311 -1.32 -2.97 40.04
C MET A 311 -1.66 -2.10 41.26
N THR A 312 -2.86 -1.50 41.28
CA THR A 312 -3.39 -0.78 42.45
C THR A 312 -3.54 -1.70 43.66
N SER A 313 -4.04 -2.92 43.46
CA SER A 313 -4.18 -3.93 44.52
C SER A 313 -2.83 -4.39 45.06
N LEU A 314 -1.85 -4.60 44.17
CA LEU A 314 -0.48 -4.98 44.55
C LEU A 314 0.23 -3.83 45.29
N SER A 315 0.09 -2.59 44.83
CA SER A 315 0.61 -1.39 45.51
C SER A 315 0.03 -1.24 46.92
N THR A 316 -1.29 -1.40 47.07
CA THR A 316 -1.98 -1.35 48.37
C THR A 316 -1.52 -2.49 49.30
N SER A 317 -1.33 -3.68 48.75
CA SER A 317 -0.82 -4.85 49.50
C SER A 317 0.62 -4.64 49.96
N ALA A 318 1.49 -4.12 49.07
CA ALA A 318 2.89 -3.84 49.36
C ALA A 318 3.05 -2.72 50.40
N SER A 319 2.30 -1.62 50.30
CA SER A 319 2.32 -0.54 51.29
C SER A 319 1.81 -1.00 52.66
N THR A 320 0.79 -1.86 52.69
CA THR A 320 0.27 -2.44 53.95
C THR A 320 1.27 -3.40 54.59
N ALA A 321 1.91 -4.26 53.78
CA ALA A 321 2.96 -5.18 54.25
C ALA A 321 4.21 -4.43 54.75
N LEU A 322 4.64 -3.38 54.05
CA LEU A 322 5.76 -2.53 54.45
C LEU A 322 5.45 -1.73 55.72
N SER A 323 4.23 -1.17 55.85
CA SER A 323 3.77 -0.49 57.07
C SER A 323 3.72 -1.44 58.28
N THR A 324 3.25 -2.67 58.07
CA THR A 324 3.26 -3.74 59.08
C THR A 324 4.69 -4.10 59.49
N THR A 325 5.60 -4.22 58.52
CA THR A 325 7.02 -4.51 58.76
C THR A 325 7.69 -3.37 59.55
N ASN A 326 7.45 -2.12 59.17
CA ASN A 326 7.95 -0.94 59.88
C ASN A 326 7.41 -0.86 61.32
N SER A 327 6.13 -1.19 61.53
CA SER A 327 5.52 -1.25 62.87
C SER A 327 6.13 -2.37 63.72
N ASN A 328 6.45 -3.52 63.14
CA ASN A 328 7.12 -4.64 63.81
C ASN A 328 8.59 -4.32 64.15
N VAL A 329 9.29 -3.58 63.28
CA VAL A 329 10.66 -3.09 63.57
C VAL A 329 10.64 -2.04 64.69
N ALA A 330 9.66 -1.12 64.69
CA ALA A 330 9.51 -0.12 65.74
C ALA A 330 9.15 -0.75 67.10
N SER A 331 8.26 -1.74 67.14
CA SER A 331 7.90 -2.45 68.38
C SER A 331 9.04 -3.34 68.89
N LEU A 332 9.80 -3.99 68.00
CA LEU A 332 11.01 -4.74 68.36
C LEU A 332 12.12 -3.82 68.88
N SER A 333 12.35 -2.65 68.25
CA SER A 333 13.29 -1.64 68.73
C SER A 333 12.91 -1.09 70.10
N THR A 334 11.61 -0.85 70.33
CA THR A 334 11.09 -0.42 71.64
C THR A 334 11.31 -1.52 72.68
N SER A 335 11.03 -2.78 72.35
CA SER A 335 11.23 -3.93 73.24
C SER A 335 12.72 -4.17 73.56
N ALA A 336 13.60 -4.04 72.56
CA ALA A 336 15.05 -4.17 72.73
C ALA A 336 15.61 -3.05 73.62
N SER A 337 15.22 -1.79 73.39
CA SER A 337 15.67 -0.66 74.22
C SER A 337 15.17 -0.75 75.67
N ALA A 338 13.94 -1.21 75.90
CA ALA A 338 13.43 -1.51 77.24
C ALA A 338 14.19 -2.67 77.91
N GLY A 339 14.49 -3.74 77.17
CA GLY A 339 15.29 -4.86 77.64
C GLY A 339 16.72 -4.45 78.03
N ILE A 340 17.39 -3.67 77.19
CA ILE A 340 18.73 -3.13 77.45
C ILE A 340 18.71 -2.20 78.67
N SER A 341 17.72 -1.31 78.78
CA SER A 341 17.58 -0.40 79.94
C SER A 341 17.35 -1.17 81.24
N THR A 342 16.58 -2.28 81.19
CA THR A 342 16.36 -3.17 82.32
C THR A 342 17.65 -3.91 82.71
N ALA A 343 18.38 -4.45 81.73
CA ALA A 343 19.66 -5.10 81.96
C ALA A 343 20.71 -4.15 82.56
N GLN A 344 20.80 -2.92 82.03
CA GLN A 344 21.70 -1.88 82.54
C GLN A 344 21.32 -1.42 83.96
N SER A 345 20.03 -1.35 84.28
CA SER A 345 19.55 -1.11 85.65
C SER A 345 19.93 -2.25 86.61
N GLY A 346 19.87 -3.50 86.13
CA GLY A 346 20.37 -4.67 86.86
C GLY A 346 21.87 -4.63 87.10
N VAL A 347 22.66 -4.26 86.09
CA VAL A 347 24.13 -4.09 86.19
C VAL A 347 24.49 -2.96 87.16
N ASN A 348 23.80 -1.82 87.13
CA ASN A 348 24.01 -0.73 88.10
C ASN A 348 23.63 -1.14 89.53
N SER A 349 22.56 -1.93 89.70
CA SER A 349 22.17 -2.47 91.00
C SER A 349 23.22 -3.45 91.54
N LEU A 350 23.76 -4.31 90.67
CA LEU A 350 24.82 -5.25 91.01
C LEU A 350 26.16 -4.55 91.29
N SER A 351 26.53 -3.50 90.55
CA SER A 351 27.75 -2.73 90.84
C SER A 351 27.64 -1.96 92.16
N THR A 352 26.45 -1.46 92.49
CA THR A 352 26.16 -0.84 93.80
C THR A 352 26.28 -1.88 94.93
N ALA A 353 25.70 -3.07 94.76
CA ALA A 353 25.81 -4.16 95.73
C ALA A 353 27.26 -4.66 95.89
N ALA A 354 28.02 -4.76 94.81
CA ALA A 354 29.44 -5.12 94.83
C ALA A 354 30.29 -4.04 95.53
N SER A 355 30.01 -2.75 95.27
CA SER A 355 30.69 -1.63 95.92
C SER A 355 30.40 -1.56 97.43
N ALA A 356 29.15 -1.82 97.84
CA ALA A 356 28.77 -1.94 99.23
C ALA A 356 29.44 -3.15 99.91
N THR A 357 29.51 -4.29 99.22
CA THR A 357 30.23 -5.49 99.69
C THR A 357 31.72 -5.21 99.87
N ASN A 358 32.36 -4.57 98.89
CA ASN A 358 33.77 -4.16 98.96
C ASN A 358 34.03 -3.18 100.12
N SER A 359 33.15 -2.21 100.33
CA SER A 359 33.21 -1.27 101.46
C SER A 359 33.05 -1.99 102.81
N THR A 360 32.19 -3.00 102.87
CA THR A 360 31.99 -3.83 104.07
C THR A 360 33.24 -4.67 104.36
N ILE A 361 33.84 -5.29 103.34
CA ILE A 361 35.12 -6.02 103.44
C ILE A 361 36.26 -5.09 103.88
N ALA A 362 36.36 -3.89 103.32
CA ALA A 362 37.36 -2.89 103.72
C ALA A 362 37.19 -2.45 105.18
N SER A 363 35.95 -2.19 105.62
CA SER A 363 35.66 -1.81 107.01
C SER A 363 35.95 -2.96 107.99
N LEU A 364 35.66 -4.21 107.61
CA LEU A 364 35.98 -5.41 108.39
C LEU A 364 37.49 -5.65 108.46
N SER A 365 38.21 -5.46 107.36
CA SER A 365 39.68 -5.53 107.31
C SER A 365 40.34 -4.46 108.20
N THR A 366 39.82 -3.23 108.18
CA THR A 366 40.26 -2.14 109.06
C THR A 366 39.96 -2.46 110.54
N SER A 367 38.76 -2.99 110.83
CA SER A 367 38.37 -3.38 112.19
C SER A 367 39.19 -4.57 112.72
N ALA A 368 39.53 -5.53 111.85
CA ALA A 368 40.39 -6.65 112.19
C ALA A 368 41.84 -6.21 112.44
N SER A 369 42.41 -5.35 111.58
CA SER A 369 43.78 -4.85 111.77
C SER A 369 43.94 -3.97 113.01
N THR A 370 42.97 -3.10 113.29
CA THR A 370 42.93 -2.30 114.53
C THR A 370 42.69 -3.16 115.76
N GLY A 371 41.84 -4.19 115.68
CA GLY A 371 41.66 -5.19 116.74
C GLY A 371 42.93 -5.97 117.06
N VAL A 372 43.64 -6.47 116.04
CA VAL A 372 44.93 -7.17 116.19
C VAL A 372 46.02 -6.23 116.73
N SER A 373 46.03 -4.96 116.32
CA SER A 373 46.96 -3.95 116.85
C SER A 373 46.64 -3.56 118.30
N SER A 374 45.36 -3.54 118.68
CA SER A 374 44.93 -3.32 120.06
C SER A 374 45.29 -4.52 120.95
N LEU A 375 45.17 -5.73 120.42
CA LEU A 375 45.58 -6.96 121.11
C LEU A 375 47.11 -7.05 121.26
N SER A 376 47.88 -6.67 120.25
CA SER A 376 49.36 -6.69 120.32
C SER A 376 49.91 -5.62 121.27
N THR A 377 49.31 -4.42 121.30
CA THR A 377 49.67 -3.37 122.27
C THR A 377 49.22 -3.72 123.70
N GLY A 378 48.05 -4.34 123.87
CA GLY A 378 47.61 -4.90 125.16
C GLY A 378 48.50 -6.03 125.67
N LEU A 379 48.92 -6.94 124.78
CA LEU A 379 49.87 -8.01 125.10
C LEU A 379 51.26 -7.47 125.42
N SER A 380 51.75 -6.47 124.68
CA SER A 380 53.00 -5.76 124.97
C SER A 380 52.97 -5.05 126.33
N SER A 381 51.85 -4.40 126.67
CA SER A 381 51.63 -3.77 127.97
C SER A 381 51.59 -4.82 129.11
N THR A 382 50.96 -5.97 128.86
CA THR A 382 50.94 -7.11 129.79
C THR A 382 52.34 -7.68 130.01
N ASN A 383 53.10 -7.92 128.93
CA ASN A 383 54.49 -8.40 128.99
C ASN A 383 55.40 -7.41 129.73
N SER A 384 55.24 -6.10 129.48
CA SER A 384 55.98 -5.04 130.18
C SER A 384 55.62 -5.01 131.68
N SER A 385 54.34 -5.20 132.01
CA SER A 385 53.88 -5.29 133.39
C SER A 385 54.46 -6.52 134.11
N VAL A 386 54.43 -7.71 133.49
CA VAL A 386 55.06 -8.93 134.01
C VAL A 386 56.58 -8.76 134.18
N THR A 387 57.25 -8.11 133.22
CA THR A 387 58.69 -7.82 133.30
C THR A 387 59.02 -6.87 134.46
N SER A 388 58.24 -5.79 134.62
CA SER A 388 58.43 -4.85 135.74
C SER A 388 58.12 -5.48 137.10
N LEU A 389 57.11 -6.35 137.18
CA LEU A 389 56.77 -7.10 138.39
C LEU A 389 57.87 -8.12 138.74
N SER A 390 58.43 -8.80 137.74
CA SER A 390 59.58 -9.70 137.89
C SER A 390 60.84 -8.96 138.39
N THR A 391 61.12 -7.78 137.81
CA THR A 391 62.23 -6.91 138.24
C THR A 391 62.01 -6.36 139.65
N SER A 392 60.77 -6.01 139.99
CA SER A 392 60.40 -5.56 141.35
C SER A 392 60.55 -6.71 142.36
N ALA A 393 60.14 -7.93 142.00
CA ALA A 393 60.29 -9.11 142.85
C ALA A 393 61.77 -9.50 143.05
N SER A 394 62.60 -9.46 142.01
CA SER A 394 64.05 -9.74 142.14
C SER A 394 64.78 -8.64 142.92
N THR A 395 64.38 -7.37 142.76
CA THR A 395 64.90 -6.24 143.55
C THR A 395 64.47 -6.36 145.02
N ALA A 396 63.21 -6.74 145.29
CA ALA A 396 62.72 -6.99 146.65
C ALA A 396 63.43 -8.18 147.31
N ALA A 397 63.65 -9.28 146.58
CA ALA A 397 64.43 -10.42 147.07
C ALA A 397 65.89 -10.04 147.36
N SER A 398 66.50 -9.20 146.52
CA SER A 398 67.87 -8.67 146.72
C SER A 398 67.96 -7.67 147.88
N SER A 399 66.91 -6.88 148.10
CA SER A 399 66.77 -5.97 149.24
C SER A 399 66.55 -6.74 150.54
N LEU A 400 65.82 -7.85 150.48
CA LEU A 400 65.64 -8.75 151.62
C LEU A 400 66.93 -9.52 151.95
N SER A 401 67.67 -10.02 150.96
CA SER A 401 68.93 -10.71 151.21
C SER A 401 70.03 -9.78 151.74
N THR A 402 70.14 -8.56 151.21
CA THR A 402 71.04 -7.53 151.77
C THR A 402 70.56 -7.02 153.13
N GLY A 403 69.26 -6.93 153.38
CA GLY A 403 68.68 -6.66 154.69
C GLY A 403 69.03 -7.74 155.73
N VAL A 404 68.86 -9.02 155.39
CA VAL A 404 69.26 -10.17 156.23
C VAL A 404 70.78 -10.18 156.45
N GLY A 405 71.59 -9.87 155.43
CA GLY A 405 73.04 -9.71 155.57
C GLY A 405 73.43 -8.54 156.50
N SER A 406 72.67 -7.45 156.44
CA SER A 406 72.87 -6.28 157.33
C SER A 406 72.46 -6.57 158.77
N VAL A 407 71.35 -7.30 158.98
CA VAL A 407 70.93 -7.77 160.31
C VAL A 407 71.92 -8.79 160.88
N SER A 408 72.43 -9.71 160.06
CA SER A 408 73.50 -10.65 160.42
C SER A 408 74.77 -9.89 160.86
N THR A 409 75.17 -8.88 160.09
CA THR A 409 76.33 -8.02 160.42
C THR A 409 76.08 -7.19 161.68
N ALA A 410 74.89 -6.63 161.86
CA ALA A 410 74.53 -5.87 163.06
C ALA A 410 74.44 -6.75 164.31
N LEU A 411 73.98 -7.99 164.19
CA LEU A 411 73.98 -8.97 165.28
C LEU A 411 75.39 -9.43 165.63
N SER A 412 76.25 -9.67 164.62
CA SER A 412 77.68 -9.95 164.82
C SER A 412 78.41 -8.77 165.48
N THR A 413 78.10 -7.54 165.05
CA THR A 413 78.61 -6.31 165.67
C THR A 413 78.09 -6.14 167.10
N THR A 414 76.83 -6.49 167.37
CA THR A 414 76.26 -6.48 168.73
C THR A 414 76.95 -7.49 169.63
N ASN A 415 77.19 -8.72 169.15
CA ASN A 415 77.94 -9.75 169.85
C ASN A 415 79.39 -9.30 170.15
N SER A 416 80.06 -8.70 169.17
CA SER A 416 81.39 -8.10 169.32
C SER A 416 81.39 -6.90 170.27
N ASN A 417 80.32 -6.09 170.30
CA ASN A 417 80.17 -4.96 171.22
C ASN A 417 79.88 -5.42 172.65
N VAL A 418 79.15 -6.53 172.86
CA VAL A 418 79.00 -7.16 174.18
C VAL A 418 80.35 -7.68 174.68
N ALA A 419 81.12 -8.37 173.82
CA ALA A 419 82.47 -8.81 174.12
C ALA A 419 83.48 -7.65 174.32
N SER A 420 83.22 -6.49 173.71
CA SER A 420 84.02 -5.28 173.90
C SER A 420 83.60 -4.51 175.15
N LEU A 421 82.32 -4.53 175.54
CA LEU A 421 81.81 -3.84 176.73
C LEU A 421 82.30 -4.49 178.03
N SER A 422 82.47 -5.81 178.05
CA SER A 422 83.14 -6.52 179.16
C SER A 422 84.64 -6.17 179.29
N VAL A 423 85.27 -5.64 178.23
CA VAL A 423 86.65 -5.10 178.25
C VAL A 423 86.67 -3.59 178.48
N ALA A 424 85.65 -2.86 178.03
CA ALA A 424 85.50 -1.42 178.26
C ALA A 424 85.17 -1.12 179.73
N THR A 425 84.42 -1.98 180.41
CA THR A 425 84.05 -1.79 181.83
C THR A 425 85.28 -1.89 182.75
N SER A 426 86.34 -2.59 182.37
CA SER A 426 87.62 -2.63 183.10
C SER A 426 88.62 -1.52 182.71
N SER A 427 88.31 -0.70 181.71
CA SER A 427 89.21 0.35 181.17
C SER A 427 88.60 1.76 181.12
N GLY A 428 87.28 1.91 181.26
CA GLY A 428 86.59 3.20 181.22
C GLY A 428 86.85 4.12 182.43
N LEU A 429 87.40 3.61 183.52
CA LEU A 429 87.70 4.37 184.74
C LEU A 429 88.90 5.34 184.57
N SER A 430 89.76 5.15 183.56
CA SER A 430 91.07 5.81 183.48
C SER A 430 91.21 6.92 182.42
N THR A 431 90.18 7.17 181.59
CA THR A 431 90.30 8.06 180.41
C THR A 431 89.26 9.18 180.31
N ALA A 432 88.26 9.23 181.21
CA ALA A 432 87.18 10.23 181.17
C ALA A 432 87.59 11.68 181.53
N GLN A 433 88.86 11.95 181.82
CA GLN A 433 89.27 13.14 182.59
C GLN A 433 89.73 14.37 181.77
N SER A 434 90.22 14.23 180.52
CA SER A 434 91.04 15.33 179.93
C SER A 434 90.80 15.71 178.45
N GLY A 435 90.13 14.88 177.62
CA GLY A 435 90.25 15.03 176.15
C GLY A 435 89.16 15.84 175.42
N VAL A 436 87.91 15.81 175.89
CA VAL A 436 86.74 15.97 174.98
C VAL A 436 86.29 17.43 174.79
N GLY A 437 86.76 18.38 175.60
CA GLY A 437 86.13 19.71 175.71
C GLY A 437 86.34 20.70 174.56
N SER A 438 87.50 20.70 173.88
CA SER A 438 88.01 21.94 173.26
C SER A 438 88.23 21.93 171.74
N LEU A 439 88.04 20.80 171.04
CA LEU A 439 88.40 20.67 169.61
C LEU A 439 87.20 20.42 168.67
N SER A 440 86.02 20.13 169.22
CA SER A 440 84.79 19.81 168.47
C SER A 440 84.12 21.01 167.81
N THR A 441 84.37 22.23 168.30
CA THR A 441 83.67 23.46 167.90
C THR A 441 84.25 24.13 166.66
N SER A 442 85.57 24.10 166.47
CA SER A 442 86.24 24.85 165.39
C SER A 442 86.14 24.19 164.01
N LEU A 443 85.92 22.88 163.92
CA LEU A 443 85.99 22.14 162.65
C LEU A 443 84.69 22.20 161.82
N SER A 444 83.54 22.45 162.48
CA SER A 444 82.23 22.43 161.82
C SER A 444 81.95 23.68 160.95
N SER A 445 82.46 24.85 161.36
CA SER A 445 82.18 26.13 160.69
C SER A 445 82.79 26.22 159.29
N THR A 446 84.00 25.69 159.10
CA THR A 446 84.75 25.79 157.84
C THR A 446 84.12 24.98 156.70
N ASN A 447 83.47 23.84 157.01
CA ASN A 447 82.93 22.92 156.01
C ASN A 447 81.72 23.49 155.24
N SER A 448 80.85 24.23 155.93
CA SER A 448 79.57 24.69 155.36
C SER A 448 79.71 25.71 154.22
N ASN A 449 80.77 26.53 154.24
CA ASN A 449 80.97 27.61 153.25
C ASN A 449 81.47 27.11 151.88
N VAL A 450 82.04 25.89 151.82
CA VAL A 450 82.57 25.31 150.57
C VAL A 450 81.44 24.67 149.74
N ILE A 451 80.43 24.10 150.41
CA ILE A 451 79.32 23.39 149.76
C ILE A 451 78.43 24.37 148.98
N SER A 452 78.10 25.51 149.58
CA SER A 452 77.16 26.50 149.01
C SER A 452 77.62 27.13 147.69
N LEU A 453 78.93 27.35 147.50
CA LEU A 453 79.47 27.93 146.27
C LEU A 453 79.45 26.95 145.09
N SER A 454 79.52 25.65 145.37
CA SER A 454 79.55 24.59 144.36
C SER A 454 78.18 24.41 143.68
N THR A 455 77.09 24.42 144.46
CA THR A 455 75.72 24.17 143.97
C THR A 455 75.18 25.26 143.04
N SER A 456 75.54 26.53 143.27
CA SER A 456 75.10 27.63 142.41
C SER A 456 75.68 27.54 140.99
N THR A 457 76.92 27.05 140.86
CA THR A 457 77.65 27.02 139.58
C THR A 457 77.17 25.89 138.68
N SER A 458 76.94 24.70 139.22
CA SER A 458 76.47 23.53 138.45
C SER A 458 75.05 23.70 137.89
N THR A 459 74.18 24.41 138.62
CA THR A 459 72.80 24.66 138.22
C THR A 459 72.74 25.55 136.96
N ALA A 460 73.51 26.64 136.93
CA ALA A 460 73.52 27.59 135.80
C ALA A 460 74.00 26.96 134.48
N VAL A 461 75.07 26.15 134.53
CA VAL A 461 75.60 25.45 133.34
C VAL A 461 74.60 24.42 132.80
N SER A 462 73.88 23.73 133.69
CA SER A 462 72.87 22.73 133.30
C SER A 462 71.69 23.36 132.53
N SER A 463 71.19 24.51 132.99
CA SER A 463 70.11 25.24 132.30
C SER A 463 70.52 25.76 130.92
N ALA A 464 71.77 26.20 130.75
CA ALA A 464 72.29 26.61 129.45
C ALA A 464 72.37 25.44 128.46
N ASN A 465 72.89 24.28 128.90
CA ASN A 465 73.02 23.09 128.05
C ASN A 465 71.67 22.57 127.51
N SER A 466 70.65 22.51 128.37
CA SER A 466 69.29 22.11 127.96
C SER A 466 68.68 23.08 126.94
N SER A 467 68.99 24.38 127.03
CA SER A 467 68.48 25.42 126.13
C SER A 467 69.10 25.36 124.73
N VAL A 468 70.40 25.02 124.62
CA VAL A 468 71.05 24.78 123.31
C VAL A 468 70.50 23.50 122.67
N THR A 469 70.28 22.46 123.47
CA THR A 469 69.76 21.17 123.00
C THR A 469 68.34 21.30 122.42
N SER A 470 67.45 22.03 123.09
CA SER A 470 66.08 22.25 122.59
C SER A 470 66.06 23.05 121.28
N LEU A 471 66.83 24.13 121.16
CA LEU A 471 66.97 24.88 119.90
C LEU A 471 67.46 24.01 118.74
N SER A 472 68.44 23.12 118.98
CA SER A 472 68.94 22.20 117.94
C SER A 472 67.87 21.20 117.44
N THR A 473 66.98 20.77 118.34
CA THR A 473 65.87 19.86 118.03
C THR A 473 64.76 20.60 117.27
N SER A 474 64.43 21.84 117.65
CA SER A 474 63.48 22.67 116.92
C SER A 474 63.96 23.03 115.51
N ALA A 475 65.24 23.37 115.34
CA ALA A 475 65.82 23.73 114.04
C ALA A 475 65.86 22.52 113.06
N SER A 476 66.25 21.35 113.54
CA SER A 476 66.26 20.11 112.73
C SER A 476 64.84 19.66 112.35
N THR A 477 63.88 19.78 113.26
CA THR A 477 62.46 19.50 112.96
C THR A 477 61.92 20.46 111.89
N ALA A 478 62.19 21.77 112.02
CA ALA A 478 61.76 22.77 111.04
C ALA A 478 62.38 22.53 109.64
N ALA A 479 63.64 22.13 109.57
CA ALA A 479 64.30 21.76 108.31
C ALA A 479 63.65 20.53 107.65
N ALA A 480 63.27 19.52 108.43
CA ALA A 480 62.57 18.33 107.93
C ALA A 480 61.12 18.62 107.48
N SER A 481 60.40 19.49 108.21
CA SER A 481 59.07 19.97 107.79
C SER A 481 59.15 20.81 106.51
N LEU A 482 60.20 21.60 106.33
CA LEU A 482 60.39 22.38 105.10
C LEU A 482 60.79 21.51 103.91
N SER A 483 61.69 20.53 104.08
CA SER A 483 62.08 19.63 102.97
C SER A 483 60.93 18.73 102.52
N THR A 484 60.13 18.20 103.45
CA THR A 484 58.89 17.48 103.13
C THR A 484 57.86 18.40 102.47
N GLY A 485 57.67 19.63 102.96
CA GLY A 485 56.79 20.62 102.34
C GLY A 485 57.17 20.99 100.90
N VAL A 486 58.45 21.25 100.61
CA VAL A 486 58.94 21.54 99.25
C VAL A 486 58.82 20.31 98.33
N THR A 487 59.06 19.11 98.86
CA THR A 487 58.87 17.85 98.10
C THR A 487 57.39 17.61 97.77
N SER A 488 56.49 17.84 98.73
CA SER A 488 55.03 17.77 98.52
C SER A 488 54.57 18.81 97.50
N LEU A 489 55.04 20.05 97.58
CA LEU A 489 54.69 21.10 96.61
C LEU A 489 55.22 20.79 95.19
N SER A 490 56.43 20.22 95.07
CA SER A 490 57.01 19.74 93.81
C SER A 490 56.19 18.59 93.20
N THR A 491 55.76 17.64 94.04
CA THR A 491 54.90 16.52 93.60
C THR A 491 53.49 17.00 93.21
N SER A 492 52.91 17.95 93.96
CA SER A 492 51.60 18.54 93.66
C SER A 492 51.61 19.43 92.42
N THR A 493 52.69 20.17 92.15
CA THR A 493 52.80 20.98 90.93
C THR A 493 53.08 20.14 89.69
N SER A 494 53.90 19.09 89.78
CA SER A 494 54.09 18.17 88.64
C SER A 494 52.82 17.38 88.29
N THR A 495 52.04 16.94 89.29
CA THR A 495 50.73 16.31 89.04
C THR A 495 49.65 17.29 88.57
N ALA A 496 49.62 18.53 89.07
CA ALA A 496 48.70 19.55 88.58
C ALA A 496 48.97 19.92 87.11
N ILE A 497 50.23 20.10 86.71
CA ILE A 497 50.61 20.41 85.33
C ILE A 497 50.31 19.22 84.39
N ALA A 498 50.45 17.98 84.87
CA ALA A 498 49.99 16.80 84.12
C ALA A 498 48.45 16.74 83.96
N GLY A 499 47.69 17.18 84.98
CA GLY A 499 46.23 17.20 84.95
C GLY A 499 45.64 18.25 83.99
N PHE A 500 46.19 19.47 83.96
CA PHE A 500 45.65 20.56 83.13
C PHE A 500 45.79 20.34 81.61
N GLN A 501 46.61 19.39 81.18
CA GLN A 501 46.76 19.01 79.77
C GLN A 501 45.69 18.01 79.26
N GLN A 502 44.84 17.45 80.14
CA GLN A 502 43.98 16.31 79.82
C GLN A 502 42.52 16.48 80.29
N GLY A 503 41.93 17.69 80.20
CA GLY A 503 40.60 17.88 80.80
C GLY A 503 39.78 19.15 80.53
N GLN A 504 39.73 19.70 79.30
CA GLN A 504 38.52 20.39 78.78
C GLN A 504 38.66 20.74 77.28
N ASN A 505 37.64 20.34 76.50
CA ASN A 505 37.31 20.72 75.11
C ASN A 505 38.45 21.12 74.14
N GLY A 506 38.80 20.21 73.22
CA GLY A 506 38.66 20.57 71.80
C GLY A 506 39.82 20.44 70.81
N VAL A 507 41.06 20.09 71.20
CA VAL A 507 42.13 19.78 70.22
C VAL A 507 42.96 18.57 70.64
N MET A 508 43.10 17.60 69.73
CA MET A 508 43.88 16.37 69.94
C MET A 508 45.38 16.63 69.73
N ARG A 509 46.15 16.77 70.83
CA ARG A 509 47.62 16.61 70.78
C ARG A 509 47.98 15.13 70.96
N SER A 510 48.51 14.50 69.91
CA SER A 510 48.97 13.10 69.97
C SER A 510 50.10 12.92 70.97
N GLN A 511 49.98 11.92 71.84
CA GLN A 511 51.04 11.52 72.78
C GLN A 511 51.87 10.35 72.22
N TYR A 512 52.89 10.62 71.41
CA TYR A 512 54.06 9.74 71.37
C TYR A 512 55.36 10.42 70.91
N ASN A 513 56.46 10.04 71.58
CA ASN A 513 57.87 10.31 71.29
C ASN A 513 58.34 11.77 71.00
N PRO A 514 59.01 12.45 71.97
CA PRO A 514 59.53 13.81 71.77
C PRO A 514 60.89 13.84 71.07
N GLN A 515 60.93 13.94 69.74
CA GLN A 515 62.19 14.29 69.04
C GLN A 515 62.08 15.15 67.75
N THR A 516 60.97 15.13 67.01
CA THR A 516 60.85 15.87 65.71
C THR A 516 59.48 16.51 65.39
N ALA A 517 58.48 16.43 66.27
CA ALA A 517 57.09 16.79 65.94
C ALA A 517 56.78 18.31 65.96
N THR A 518 56.97 19.00 64.83
CA THR A 518 56.71 20.45 64.68
C THR A 518 55.31 20.77 64.12
N THR A 519 54.26 20.62 64.93
CA THR A 519 52.95 21.25 64.64
C THR A 519 53.11 22.77 64.56
N THR A 520 52.79 23.35 63.41
CA THR A 520 53.06 24.75 63.09
C THR A 520 51.79 25.41 62.58
N ALA A 521 51.23 26.35 63.34
CA ALA A 521 50.11 27.20 62.92
C ALA A 521 50.58 28.66 62.96
N THR A 522 50.98 29.22 61.82
CA THR A 522 51.52 30.59 61.72
C THR A 522 50.55 31.58 61.09
N GLY A 523 49.53 31.11 60.37
CA GLY A 523 48.48 31.97 59.85
C GLY A 523 47.55 32.47 60.95
N LEU A 524 47.01 33.68 60.78
CA LEU A 524 45.96 34.23 61.63
C LEU A 524 44.74 33.31 61.60
N ASN A 525 44.26 32.88 62.78
CA ASN A 525 43.14 31.94 62.93
C ASN A 525 43.36 30.55 62.30
N ALA A 526 44.61 30.14 62.06
CA ALA A 526 44.94 28.84 61.48
C ALA A 526 44.88 27.67 62.49
N LEU A 527 44.59 26.46 62.02
CA LEU A 527 44.47 25.24 62.83
C LEU A 527 45.43 24.15 62.33
N ALA A 528 46.50 23.86 63.09
CA ALA A 528 47.42 22.75 62.82
C ALA A 528 47.28 21.63 63.87
N ALA A 529 47.01 20.39 63.42
CA ALA A 529 46.84 19.23 64.31
C ALA A 529 47.31 17.92 63.66
N GLY A 530 48.56 17.53 63.94
CA GLY A 530 49.17 16.29 63.46
C GLY A 530 50.70 16.39 63.40
N ASN A 531 51.42 15.26 63.30
CA ASN A 531 52.88 15.28 63.35
C ASN A 531 53.45 16.04 62.14
N GLY A 532 54.07 17.21 62.36
CA GLY A 532 54.56 18.05 61.27
C GLY A 532 53.49 18.79 60.46
N ALA A 533 52.24 18.87 60.97
CA ALA A 533 51.19 19.65 60.33
C ALA A 533 51.54 21.15 60.29
N ASN A 534 51.35 21.81 59.14
CA ASN A 534 51.78 23.17 58.84
C ASN A 534 50.62 24.02 58.27
N ALA A 535 49.85 24.67 59.15
CA ALA A 535 48.78 25.60 58.78
C ALA A 535 49.35 27.02 58.71
N ALA A 536 49.95 27.36 57.57
CA ALA A 536 50.76 28.57 57.42
C ALA A 536 50.01 29.75 56.79
N GLY A 537 48.92 29.52 56.06
CA GLY A 537 48.05 30.58 55.53
C GLY A 537 47.02 31.07 56.56
N ASP A 538 46.60 32.33 56.48
CA ASP A 538 45.52 32.85 57.31
C ASP A 538 44.23 32.03 57.08
N ASN A 539 43.46 31.78 58.15
CA ASN A 539 42.27 30.93 58.17
C ASN A 539 42.47 29.47 57.68
N SER A 540 43.70 28.99 57.53
CA SER A 540 43.99 27.64 57.02
C SER A 540 43.78 26.51 58.03
N VAL A 541 43.60 25.28 57.53
CA VAL A 541 43.49 24.07 58.34
C VAL A 541 44.47 23.02 57.83
N ALA A 542 45.40 22.56 58.68
CA ALA A 542 46.28 21.43 58.42
C ALA A 542 46.05 20.33 59.48
N PHE A 543 45.43 19.23 59.09
CA PHE A 543 45.08 18.12 59.99
C PHE A 543 45.69 16.82 59.48
N GLY A 544 46.33 16.04 60.36
CA GLY A 544 47.06 14.82 59.99
C GLY A 544 48.58 15.00 59.90
N THR A 545 49.30 13.90 59.65
CA THR A 545 50.77 13.91 59.58
C THR A 545 51.23 14.64 58.33
N ASN A 546 52.25 15.50 58.45
CA ASN A 546 52.87 16.27 57.36
C ASN A 546 51.93 17.09 56.45
N ALA A 547 50.64 17.21 56.79
CA ALA A 547 49.66 18.06 56.12
C ALA A 547 50.12 19.53 56.09
N SER A 548 50.10 20.17 54.94
CA SER A 548 50.59 21.54 54.75
C SER A 548 49.53 22.39 54.05
N ALA A 549 49.07 23.45 54.72
CA ALA A 549 48.08 24.40 54.25
C ALA A 549 48.65 25.84 54.27
N PRO A 550 49.61 26.19 53.38
CA PRO A 550 50.18 27.54 53.32
C PRO A 550 49.34 28.54 52.51
N GLY A 551 48.36 28.09 51.72
CA GLY A 551 47.43 28.99 51.03
C GLY A 551 46.47 29.69 52.01
N LEU A 552 46.11 30.95 51.76
CA LEU A 552 45.08 31.65 52.54
C LEU A 552 43.74 30.91 52.41
N GLY A 553 43.08 30.61 53.53
CA GLY A 553 41.85 29.82 53.58
C GLY A 553 41.98 28.36 53.12
N SER A 554 43.20 27.85 52.94
CA SER A 554 43.43 26.48 52.42
C SER A 554 43.19 25.39 53.47
N VAL A 555 42.85 24.18 53.00
CA VAL A 555 42.50 23.03 53.84
C VAL A 555 43.28 21.79 53.40
N SER A 556 44.09 21.22 54.28
CA SER A 556 44.91 20.04 54.07
C SER A 556 44.59 18.99 55.13
N ILE A 557 43.96 17.86 54.78
CA ILE A 557 43.45 16.86 55.75
C ILE A 557 43.89 15.44 55.37
N GLY A 558 44.77 14.85 56.17
CA GLY A 558 45.28 13.48 56.05
C GLY A 558 46.81 13.42 56.10
N ASP A 559 47.44 12.40 55.54
CA ASP A 559 48.91 12.28 55.52
C ASP A 559 49.53 12.98 54.30
N GLY A 560 50.68 13.64 54.46
CA GLY A 560 51.50 14.23 53.39
C GLY A 560 50.84 15.26 52.44
N ASN A 561 49.59 15.68 52.67
CA ASN A 561 48.85 16.57 51.77
C ASN A 561 49.44 18.00 51.73
N VAL A 562 49.27 18.69 50.60
CA VAL A 562 49.78 20.05 50.35
C VAL A 562 48.73 20.91 49.63
N ALA A 563 48.14 21.88 50.33
CA ALA A 563 47.17 22.85 49.81
C ALA A 563 47.81 24.25 49.68
N ASN A 564 48.51 24.49 48.58
CA ASN A 564 49.28 25.73 48.35
C ASN A 564 48.43 26.89 47.81
N GLY A 565 47.34 26.62 47.08
CA GLY A 565 46.50 27.67 46.50
C GLY A 565 45.61 28.36 47.54
N GLU A 566 45.26 29.62 47.29
CA GLU A 566 44.23 30.32 48.07
C GLU A 566 42.89 29.57 47.96
N GLY A 567 42.27 29.24 49.09
CA GLY A 567 41.07 28.39 49.15
C GLY A 567 41.24 26.97 48.60
N ALA A 568 42.47 26.49 48.39
CA ALA A 568 42.71 25.13 47.89
C ALA A 568 42.45 24.07 48.96
N VAL A 569 42.04 22.88 48.52
CA VAL A 569 41.62 21.77 49.39
C VAL A 569 42.33 20.47 48.99
N ALA A 570 43.13 19.88 49.88
CA ALA A 570 43.81 18.61 49.69
C ALA A 570 43.41 17.61 50.79
N ILE A 571 42.81 16.46 50.43
CA ILE A 571 42.22 15.52 51.40
C ILE A 571 42.58 14.06 51.08
N GLY A 572 43.32 13.39 51.96
CA GLY A 572 43.63 11.95 51.86
C GLY A 572 45.10 11.64 52.13
N ASP A 573 45.79 10.95 51.23
CA ASP A 573 47.18 10.52 51.44
C ASP A 573 47.91 10.21 50.11
N PRO A 574 48.96 10.94 49.73
CA PRO A 574 49.12 12.39 49.83
C PRO A 574 48.46 13.07 48.61
N ASN A 575 47.99 14.31 48.73
CA ASN A 575 47.41 15.04 47.59
C ASN A 575 47.97 16.47 47.52
N VAL A 576 48.10 17.00 46.31
CA VAL A 576 48.70 18.33 46.04
C VAL A 576 47.69 19.22 45.32
N ALA A 577 47.27 20.31 45.94
CA ALA A 577 46.32 21.29 45.41
C ALA A 577 46.96 22.69 45.39
N THR A 578 47.44 23.13 44.22
CA THR A 578 48.27 24.35 44.07
C THR A 578 47.56 25.52 43.42
N GLY A 579 46.50 25.28 42.65
CA GLY A 579 45.69 26.35 42.06
C GLY A 579 44.77 27.01 43.09
N THR A 580 44.47 28.31 42.94
CA THR A 580 43.42 28.98 43.73
C THR A 580 42.08 28.24 43.54
N GLY A 581 41.42 27.88 44.63
CA GLY A 581 40.20 27.08 44.63
C GLY A 581 40.33 25.67 44.02
N SER A 582 41.55 25.12 43.94
CA SER A 582 41.75 23.73 43.48
C SER A 582 41.38 22.69 44.54
N PHE A 583 40.97 21.50 44.11
CA PHE A 583 40.61 20.40 44.98
C PHE A 583 41.35 19.12 44.59
N ALA A 584 42.04 18.46 45.52
CA ALA A 584 42.71 17.18 45.30
C ALA A 584 42.32 16.18 46.41
N GLY A 585 41.58 15.12 46.07
CA GLY A 585 40.99 14.20 47.07
C GLY A 585 41.18 12.72 46.75
N GLY A 586 41.71 11.97 47.72
CA GLY A 586 41.94 10.53 47.63
C GLY A 586 43.40 10.15 47.89
N ASN A 587 44.02 9.38 47.00
CA ASN A 587 45.43 9.01 47.09
C ASN A 587 46.24 9.58 45.92
N ASN A 588 47.41 10.17 46.19
CA ASN A 588 48.40 10.60 45.19
C ASN A 588 47.88 11.57 44.09
N ASN A 589 46.81 12.34 44.32
CA ASN A 589 46.25 13.23 43.29
C ASN A 589 46.93 14.61 43.24
N THR A 590 47.10 15.17 42.05
CA THR A 590 47.60 16.54 41.85
C THR A 590 46.59 17.40 41.08
N ALA A 591 46.19 18.53 41.66
CA ALA A 591 45.31 19.54 41.08
C ALA A 591 46.04 20.89 40.99
N ASP A 592 46.74 21.10 39.88
CA ASP A 592 47.58 22.26 39.61
C ASP A 592 47.05 23.11 38.44
N GLY A 593 45.89 23.73 38.63
CA GLY A 593 45.29 24.62 37.62
C GLY A 593 46.04 25.93 37.36
N THR A 594 47.32 26.03 37.76
CA THR A 594 48.21 27.17 37.47
C THR A 594 49.02 26.99 36.18
N GLN A 595 49.13 25.75 35.68
CA GLN A 595 49.87 25.47 34.45
C GLN A 595 49.24 26.18 33.23
N TYR A 596 50.06 26.39 32.21
CA TYR A 596 49.64 26.97 30.92
C TYR A 596 49.00 28.38 31.00
N GLY A 597 49.24 29.11 32.10
CA GLY A 597 48.67 30.44 32.34
C GLY A 597 47.35 30.45 33.12
N GLY A 598 46.95 29.30 33.68
CA GLY A 598 45.75 29.17 34.49
C GLY A 598 45.82 29.89 35.84
N THR A 599 44.65 30.16 36.41
CA THR A 599 44.51 30.82 37.73
C THR A 599 44.02 29.86 38.83
N GLY A 600 43.87 28.57 38.55
CA GLY A 600 43.38 27.55 39.48
C GLY A 600 42.09 26.85 39.05
N GLY A 601 41.28 26.44 40.03
CA GLY A 601 40.01 25.73 39.83
C GLY A 601 40.11 24.27 39.37
N ALA A 602 41.31 23.68 39.35
CA ALA A 602 41.49 22.27 38.97
C ALA A 602 40.96 21.30 40.03
N VAL A 603 40.45 20.14 39.61
CA VAL A 603 39.89 19.09 40.48
C VAL A 603 40.53 17.73 40.16
N GLY A 604 41.18 17.10 41.13
CA GLY A 604 41.66 15.72 41.09
C GLY A 604 40.96 14.84 42.13
N LEU A 605 40.34 13.73 41.74
CA LEU A 605 39.53 12.88 42.63
C LEU A 605 39.73 11.38 42.36
N GLY A 606 40.27 10.65 43.34
CA GLY A 606 40.44 9.19 43.30
C GLY A 606 41.87 8.76 43.60
N ASN A 607 42.52 8.01 42.70
CA ASN A 607 43.91 7.57 42.87
C ASN A 607 44.83 8.08 41.74
N SER A 608 45.94 8.75 42.09
CA SER A 608 47.04 9.10 41.17
C SER A 608 46.60 9.96 39.96
N ASN A 609 45.55 10.76 40.10
CA ASN A 609 45.03 11.61 39.03
C ASN A 609 45.80 12.94 38.92
N THR A 610 45.87 13.50 37.72
CA THR A 610 46.57 14.76 37.41
C THR A 610 45.63 15.72 36.68
N ALA A 611 45.35 16.89 37.25
CA ALA A 611 44.58 17.96 36.63
C ALA A 611 45.41 19.26 36.59
N PHE A 612 45.89 19.65 35.41
CA PHE A 612 46.85 20.77 35.24
C PHE A 612 46.25 22.00 34.52
N GLY A 613 45.17 21.88 33.76
CA GLY A 613 44.54 23.05 33.17
C GLY A 613 43.76 23.89 34.18
N GLN A 614 43.58 25.19 33.89
CA GLN A 614 42.58 26.01 34.58
C GLN A 614 41.21 25.34 34.48
N GLY A 615 40.55 25.09 35.62
CA GLY A 615 39.26 24.39 35.64
C GLY A 615 39.28 22.96 35.10
N ALA A 616 40.45 22.31 35.00
CA ALA A 616 40.56 20.92 34.55
C ALA A 616 40.07 19.94 35.61
N VAL A 617 39.47 18.83 35.19
CA VAL A 617 38.83 17.84 36.06
C VAL A 617 39.36 16.45 35.73
N ALA A 618 40.01 15.79 36.69
CA ALA A 618 40.52 14.41 36.56
C ALA A 618 39.93 13.53 37.67
N ILE A 619 39.02 12.62 37.33
CA ILE A 619 38.28 11.79 38.29
C ILE A 619 38.41 10.31 37.91
N GLY A 620 38.91 9.47 38.82
CA GLY A 620 39.06 8.02 38.59
C GLY A 620 40.38 7.50 39.16
N ASN A 621 41.09 6.69 38.37
CA ASN A 621 42.44 6.24 38.70
C ASN A 621 43.38 6.59 37.54
N ASN A 622 44.54 7.18 37.83
CA ASN A 622 45.54 7.55 36.82
C ASN A 622 44.99 8.45 35.68
N ALA A 623 43.86 9.13 35.90
CA ALA A 623 43.25 10.03 34.93
C ALA A 623 44.08 11.32 34.82
N SER A 624 44.18 11.88 33.62
CA SER A 624 45.05 13.02 33.30
C SER A 624 44.32 14.07 32.46
N ALA A 625 44.13 15.26 32.99
CA ALA A 625 43.53 16.41 32.31
C ALA A 625 44.56 17.54 32.19
N TYR A 626 45.29 17.57 31.07
CA TYR A 626 46.37 18.54 30.81
C TYR A 626 45.86 19.86 30.22
N GLY A 627 44.73 19.84 29.52
CA GLY A 627 44.16 21.01 28.86
C GLY A 627 43.39 21.94 29.79
N GLN A 628 43.36 23.24 29.47
CA GLN A 628 42.42 24.18 30.12
C GLN A 628 40.98 23.69 29.91
N SER A 629 40.20 23.65 30.99
CA SER A 629 38.84 23.08 31.04
C SER A 629 38.71 21.65 30.51
N ALA A 630 39.80 20.87 30.46
CA ALA A 630 39.77 19.49 30.03
C ALA A 630 39.18 18.57 31.12
N ILE A 631 38.47 17.53 30.71
CA ILE A 631 37.80 16.58 31.60
C ILE A 631 38.27 15.16 31.29
N ALA A 632 38.92 14.51 32.26
CA ALA A 632 39.28 13.10 32.22
C ALA A 632 38.49 12.34 33.30
N LEU A 633 37.68 11.36 32.89
CA LEU A 633 36.82 10.57 33.77
C LEU A 633 37.02 9.08 33.50
N GLY A 634 37.52 8.32 34.47
CA GLY A 634 37.69 6.86 34.35
C GLY A 634 39.08 6.36 34.75
N ASP A 635 39.35 5.09 34.43
CA ASP A 635 40.65 4.45 34.63
C ASP A 635 41.58 4.79 33.45
N GLY A 636 42.72 5.45 33.70
CA GLY A 636 43.69 5.84 32.68
C GLY A 636 43.22 6.89 31.65
N ALA A 637 42.06 7.51 31.84
CA ALA A 637 41.50 8.49 30.92
C ALA A 637 42.44 9.70 30.74
N ALA A 638 42.74 10.10 29.50
CA ALA A 638 43.71 11.16 29.20
C ALA A 638 43.11 12.23 28.24
N ALA A 639 42.88 13.43 28.76
CA ALA A 639 42.39 14.60 28.03
C ALA A 639 43.54 15.61 27.80
N GLY A 640 43.95 15.78 26.55
CA GLY A 640 45.19 16.43 26.16
C GLY A 640 46.46 15.66 26.59
N THR A 641 47.64 16.23 26.33
CA THR A 641 48.92 15.70 26.82
C THR A 641 49.81 16.84 27.35
N ALA A 642 50.77 16.52 28.22
CA ALA A 642 51.71 17.53 28.75
C ALA A 642 52.49 18.30 27.67
N ALA A 643 52.73 17.67 26.51
CA ALA A 643 53.41 18.26 25.35
C ALA A 643 52.48 18.97 24.36
N ALA A 644 51.17 18.72 24.44
CA ALA A 644 50.13 19.33 23.61
C ALA A 644 48.83 19.49 24.43
N PRO A 645 48.72 20.55 25.24
CA PRO A 645 47.51 20.83 26.03
C PRO A 645 46.43 21.42 25.12
N LEU A 646 45.40 20.62 24.82
CA LEU A 646 44.24 21.03 24.02
C LEU A 646 43.13 21.56 24.93
N THR A 647 42.50 22.68 24.57
CA THR A 647 41.51 23.35 25.44
C THR A 647 40.12 22.75 25.24
N GLY A 648 39.49 22.31 26.33
CA GLY A 648 38.13 21.72 26.32
C GLY A 648 38.04 20.24 25.93
N ASP A 649 39.17 19.51 25.89
CA ASP A 649 39.18 18.06 25.63
C ASP A 649 38.38 17.28 26.67
N ILE A 650 37.64 16.26 26.23
CA ILE A 650 36.93 15.32 27.12
C ILE A 650 37.37 13.89 26.79
N ALA A 651 37.88 13.18 27.80
CA ALA A 651 38.22 11.76 27.75
C ALA A 651 37.42 10.99 28.80
N ILE A 652 36.81 9.87 28.39
CA ILE A 652 36.06 8.97 29.26
C ILE A 652 36.58 7.55 29.04
N GLY A 653 36.89 6.83 30.14
CA GLY A 653 37.44 5.46 30.15
C GLY A 653 36.60 4.50 30.99
#